data_AF-A0A1V5XGQ3-F1
#
_entry.id   AF-A0A1V5XGQ3-F1
#
_cell.length_a   1.000
_cell.length_b   1.000
_cell.length_c   1.000
_cell.angle_alpha   90.00
_cell.angle_beta   90.00
_cell.angle_gamma   90.00
#
_symmetry.space_group_name_H-M   'P 1'
#
loop_
_entity.id
_entity.type
_entity.pdbx_description
1 polymer ?
#
loop_
_entity_poly.entity_id
_entity_poly.type
_entity_poly.pdbx_seq_one_letter_code
_entity_poly.pdbx_strand_id
1 'polypeptide(L)'
;MKRFTLSVMVLMAFLCVVLLSPFAPSESTPLVSAAATWKPFPGRLAYSCDGGYHDKDDIAANPFLLLLLYKAGLADKLVHFEYANHIWLSDATQLNSLISATNEAVTRFGFNPNIFYNCMNANKDPIYNHLRDEILASTASNPLTICGAGPMHTIYQALSRANAQDPSKLQYVTVISHSPKTGDLSSNNEHGLYDHAKAPDPTHTHKNPTAKVWDDIAADFPSVKLVIIRGQNGPGTTALERNAPYDFRVADSYNAEQWMEDSTDDDIRWVWENMNAVHGTLNDVSDAGMVWYWMTGGDAYGDFVKTKVALTSDYILDLNFNSDTLSSPPSGWVDITGDVTIANVPSVSYVPAVPDKAMENTHFKDKCIKINDTTSSSCTATKVFADQSADFVVDYDFMVSTASADYVGIEVKNSTGDAAVMVKTVGSNISYKTGGSWTPITSYTQNKWHHITIYANKGTNKCSIIVDGKLEVDNLDMATVSNPINNITFKTGTTYQGVAYFDNLKIFSPSAAPTPTPTPSPTPTPAGDYLIDDNFNNQSAGSTPTGWTVSGDVKVANIPSASDKSIKFNDTDASTLTAVKGFAQQTGAITVEYDFMVPATVDFAGLQLEDGSGTTAIVLKTRYGQIAYKKSDDSWANLQAYNPNTWYSIRIEADVSTDTYSVYVNGVERANGVAFNRAVSSIEQIKFTTGSSYTGLMYVDNVKVYKP
;
A
#
# COMPACT_ATOMS: atom_id res chain seq x y z
N MET A 1 -39.70 -62.16 12.97
CA MET A 1 -39.68 -62.85 14.29
C MET A 1 -38.23 -62.83 14.76
N LYS A 2 -37.76 -62.24 15.86
CA LYS A 2 -38.36 -61.80 17.13
C LYS A 2 -37.82 -60.39 17.48
N ARG A 3 -38.66 -59.59 18.15
CA ARG A 3 -38.33 -58.32 18.81
C ARG A 3 -37.60 -58.59 20.13
N PHE A 4 -36.74 -57.67 20.58
CA PHE A 4 -36.65 -57.32 21.99
C PHE A 4 -36.29 -55.85 22.17
N THR A 5 -37.20 -55.14 22.82
CA THR A 5 -37.07 -53.78 23.38
C THR A 5 -36.46 -53.90 24.78
N LEU A 6 -35.63 -52.94 25.21
CA LEU A 6 -35.45 -52.69 26.63
C LEU A 6 -35.11 -51.21 26.90
N SER A 7 -35.98 -50.56 27.67
CA SER A 7 -35.77 -49.27 28.33
C SER A 7 -35.57 -49.54 29.82
N VAL A 8 -34.51 -49.01 30.46
CA VAL A 8 -34.42 -48.65 31.90
C VAL A 8 -33.23 -47.67 32.02
N MET A 9 -33.44 -46.38 32.29
CA MET A 9 -33.65 -45.69 33.58
C MET A 9 -32.35 -45.42 34.37
N VAL A 10 -32.28 -44.16 34.82
CA VAL A 10 -31.15 -43.40 35.38
C VAL A 10 -30.74 -43.87 36.78
N LEU A 11 -29.42 -43.88 37.06
CA LEU A 11 -28.91 -43.62 38.41
C LEU A 11 -27.55 -42.90 38.37
N MET A 12 -27.53 -41.69 38.92
CA MET A 12 -26.35 -40.87 39.20
C MET A 12 -25.44 -41.55 40.23
N ALA A 13 -24.13 -41.55 39.97
CA ALA A 13 -23.12 -41.53 41.01
C ALA A 13 -21.92 -40.71 40.51
N PHE A 14 -21.80 -39.48 41.00
CA PHE A 14 -20.62 -38.63 40.87
C PHE A 14 -19.47 -39.27 41.65
N LEU A 15 -18.37 -39.60 40.97
CA LEU A 15 -17.08 -39.81 41.62
C LEU A 15 -16.04 -38.98 40.87
N CYS A 16 -15.63 -37.88 41.51
CA CYS A 16 -14.45 -37.10 41.15
C CYS A 16 -13.22 -38.00 41.22
N VAL A 17 -12.57 -38.23 40.08
CA VAL A 17 -11.16 -38.59 40.02
C VAL A 17 -10.50 -37.62 39.06
N VAL A 18 -9.63 -36.79 39.64
CA VAL A 18 -8.71 -35.89 38.97
C VAL A 18 -7.72 -36.75 38.19
N LEU A 19 -7.74 -36.64 36.86
CA LEU A 19 -6.66 -37.09 35.99
C LEU A 19 -6.14 -35.90 35.19
N LEU A 20 -4.87 -35.60 35.45
CA LEU A 20 -4.02 -34.63 34.78
C LEU A 20 -3.96 -34.94 33.27
N SER A 21 -4.46 -34.03 32.45
CA SER A 21 -4.21 -34.01 31.00
C SER A 21 -2.98 -33.16 30.70
N PRO A 22 -2.07 -33.61 29.81
CA PRO A 22 -0.94 -32.81 29.37
C PRO A 22 -1.43 -31.60 28.56
N PHE A 23 -0.76 -30.47 28.74
CA PHE A 23 -0.93 -29.23 27.99
C PHE A 23 -1.10 -29.52 26.49
N ALA A 24 -2.32 -29.29 25.97
CA ALA A 24 -2.50 -29.00 24.56
C ALA A 24 -2.03 -27.55 24.34
N PRO A 25 -1.22 -27.26 23.31
CA PRO A 25 -0.98 -25.88 22.93
C PRO A 25 -2.34 -25.25 22.60
N SER A 26 -2.59 -24.07 23.17
CA SER A 26 -3.77 -23.28 22.85
C SER A 26 -3.81 -23.07 21.35
N GLU A 27 -4.78 -23.67 20.67
CA GLU A 27 -5.14 -23.25 19.32
C GLU A 27 -5.50 -21.76 19.42
N SER A 28 -4.63 -20.91 18.89
CA SER A 28 -4.93 -19.52 18.64
C SER A 28 -6.12 -19.52 17.69
N THR A 29 -7.31 -19.22 18.20
CA THR A 29 -8.43 -18.83 17.36
C THR A 29 -7.96 -17.67 16.50
N PRO A 30 -7.90 -17.82 15.16
CA PRO A 30 -7.51 -16.71 14.32
C PRO A 30 -8.62 -15.66 14.41
N LEU A 31 -8.26 -14.45 14.84
CA LEU A 31 -9.05 -13.27 14.56
C LEU A 31 -8.95 -13.04 13.04
N VAL A 32 -9.76 -13.76 12.27
CA VAL A 32 -10.01 -13.40 10.87
C VAL A 32 -10.98 -12.23 10.92
N SER A 33 -10.46 -11.00 10.98
CA SER A 33 -11.19 -9.91 10.34
C SER A 33 -11.22 -10.26 8.85
N ALA A 34 -12.39 -10.20 8.23
CA ALA A 34 -12.52 -10.46 6.79
C ALA A 34 -11.55 -9.53 6.06
N ALA A 35 -10.43 -10.08 5.60
CA ALA A 35 -9.55 -9.40 4.67
C ALA A 35 -10.33 -9.22 3.37
N ALA A 36 -10.08 -8.12 2.66
CA ALA A 36 -10.59 -7.90 1.30
C ALA A 36 -10.60 -9.24 0.55
N THR A 37 -11.76 -9.68 0.06
CA THR A 37 -11.86 -10.99 -0.63
C THR A 37 -11.05 -10.91 -1.93
N TRP A 38 -9.75 -11.20 -1.83
CA TRP A 38 -8.82 -11.29 -2.94
C TRP A 38 -9.43 -12.18 -4.02
N LYS A 39 -9.24 -11.81 -5.28
CA LYS A 39 -9.83 -12.51 -6.43
C LYS A 39 -8.74 -13.04 -7.33
N PRO A 40 -7.86 -13.90 -6.81
CA PRO A 40 -6.74 -14.37 -7.58
C PRO A 40 -7.26 -15.09 -8.81
N PHE A 41 -6.50 -14.98 -9.88
CA PHE A 41 -6.71 -15.85 -11.00
C PHE A 41 -6.58 -17.33 -10.59
N PRO A 42 -7.34 -18.24 -11.25
CA PRO A 42 -7.35 -19.65 -10.85
C PRO A 42 -5.98 -20.30 -11.04
N GLY A 43 -5.67 -21.26 -10.18
CA GLY A 43 -4.49 -22.12 -10.31
C GLY A 43 -3.38 -21.80 -9.33
N ARG A 44 -2.15 -22.07 -9.76
CA ARG A 44 -0.91 -21.94 -8.97
C ARG A 44 -0.03 -20.85 -9.55
N LEU A 45 0.89 -20.36 -8.73
CA LEU A 45 1.80 -19.28 -9.04
C LEU A 45 3.25 -19.79 -8.97
N ALA A 46 4.03 -19.43 -9.98
CA ALA A 46 5.49 -19.47 -9.96
C ALA A 46 6.01 -18.04 -10.15
N TYR A 47 7.15 -17.74 -9.55
CA TYR A 47 7.82 -16.45 -9.66
C TYR A 47 9.28 -16.64 -10.03
N SER A 48 9.78 -15.81 -10.94
CA SER A 48 11.14 -15.80 -11.42
C SER A 48 11.59 -14.35 -11.53
N CYS A 49 12.62 -13.96 -10.77
CA CYS A 49 13.15 -12.61 -10.78
C CYS A 49 14.67 -12.52 -10.93
N ASP A 50 15.16 -11.35 -11.32
CA ASP A 50 16.55 -11.18 -11.77
C ASP A 50 17.53 -10.80 -10.69
N GLY A 51 17.06 -10.13 -9.64
CA GLY A 51 17.80 -9.36 -8.66
C GLY A 51 19.26 -9.76 -8.45
N GLY A 52 20.13 -8.75 -8.40
CA GLY A 52 21.52 -8.93 -7.99
C GLY A 52 22.54 -8.50 -9.02
N TYR A 53 22.18 -7.73 -10.04
CA TYR A 53 23.18 -7.00 -10.83
C TYR A 53 22.66 -5.68 -11.42
N HIS A 54 21.72 -5.76 -12.36
CA HIS A 54 21.23 -4.61 -13.14
C HIS A 54 20.09 -3.87 -12.45
N ASP A 55 19.29 -4.60 -11.67
CA ASP A 55 18.28 -4.06 -10.77
C ASP A 55 18.43 -4.70 -9.39
N LYS A 56 18.12 -3.90 -8.36
CA LYS A 56 18.18 -4.30 -6.95
C LYS A 56 16.82 -4.21 -6.27
N ASP A 57 15.79 -3.75 -6.97
CA ASP A 57 14.42 -3.65 -6.48
C ASP A 57 13.87 -4.99 -5.98
N ASP A 58 14.26 -6.11 -6.60
CA ASP A 58 13.96 -7.47 -6.14
C ASP A 58 14.38 -7.78 -4.69
N ILE A 59 15.39 -7.08 -4.15
CA ILE A 59 15.77 -7.24 -2.74
C ILE A 59 14.61 -6.81 -1.84
N ALA A 60 13.87 -5.77 -2.22
CA ALA A 60 12.69 -5.27 -1.54
C ALA A 60 11.38 -5.91 -2.06
N ALA A 61 11.28 -6.19 -3.35
CA ALA A 61 10.09 -6.76 -3.98
C ALA A 61 9.80 -8.18 -3.49
N ASN A 62 10.84 -9.01 -3.26
CA ASN A 62 10.68 -10.37 -2.75
C ASN A 62 10.00 -10.40 -1.36
N PRO A 63 10.49 -9.68 -0.33
CA PRO A 63 9.76 -9.53 0.93
C PRO A 63 8.33 -9.00 0.77
N PHE A 64 8.14 -7.98 -0.08
CA PHE A 64 6.84 -7.35 -0.27
C PHE A 64 5.81 -8.29 -0.92
N LEU A 65 6.15 -8.98 -2.02
CA LEU A 65 5.23 -9.93 -2.65
C LEU A 65 4.92 -11.12 -1.74
N LEU A 66 5.90 -11.61 -0.97
CA LEU A 66 5.68 -12.72 -0.04
C LEU A 66 4.76 -12.30 1.12
N LEU A 67 4.89 -11.07 1.60
CA LEU A 67 3.94 -10.47 2.54
C LEU A 67 2.53 -10.41 1.95
N LEU A 68 2.38 -9.95 0.71
CA LEU A 68 1.06 -9.89 0.05
C LEU A 68 0.41 -11.28 -0.03
N LEU A 69 1.14 -12.30 -0.50
CA LEU A 69 0.65 -13.67 -0.58
C LEU A 69 0.30 -14.24 0.81
N TYR A 70 1.12 -13.96 1.82
CA TYR A 70 0.88 -14.39 3.19
C TYR A 70 -0.40 -13.76 3.77
N LYS A 71 -0.51 -12.43 3.72
CA LYS A 71 -1.68 -11.70 4.25
C LYS A 71 -2.96 -11.99 3.46
N ALA A 72 -2.84 -12.32 2.17
CA ALA A 72 -3.97 -12.76 1.36
C ALA A 72 -4.41 -14.21 1.62
N GLY A 73 -3.66 -14.99 2.42
CA GLY A 73 -3.92 -16.42 2.61
C GLY A 73 -3.67 -17.25 1.34
N LEU A 74 -2.79 -16.77 0.44
CA LEU A 74 -2.46 -17.37 -0.84
C LEU A 74 -1.05 -17.99 -0.88
N ALA A 75 -0.38 -18.12 0.27
CA ALA A 75 0.95 -18.71 0.36
C ALA A 75 1.02 -20.14 -0.21
N ASP A 76 -0.07 -20.92 -0.12
CA ASP A 76 -0.18 -22.28 -0.68
C ASP A 76 -0.23 -22.31 -2.22
N LYS A 77 -0.49 -21.16 -2.86
CA LYS A 77 -0.52 -21.04 -4.32
C LYS A 77 0.87 -20.90 -4.92
N LEU A 78 1.85 -20.40 -4.18
CA LEU A 78 3.23 -20.31 -4.64
C LEU A 78 3.85 -21.71 -4.66
N VAL A 79 4.22 -22.20 -5.84
CA VAL A 79 4.75 -23.55 -6.03
C VAL A 79 6.18 -23.58 -6.56
N HIS A 80 6.67 -22.46 -7.08
CA HIS A 80 8.06 -22.32 -7.52
C HIS A 80 8.47 -20.85 -7.34
N PHE A 81 9.65 -20.63 -6.79
CA PHE A 81 10.24 -19.31 -6.64
C PHE A 81 11.71 -19.37 -6.99
N GLU A 82 12.12 -18.70 -8.06
CA GLU A 82 13.52 -18.56 -8.41
C GLU A 82 13.92 -17.08 -8.45
N TYR A 83 15.13 -16.78 -8.00
CA TYR A 83 15.66 -15.42 -7.90
C TYR A 83 17.13 -15.39 -8.30
N ALA A 84 17.66 -14.19 -8.56
CA ALA A 84 18.98 -14.00 -9.17
C ALA A 84 19.09 -14.66 -10.55
N ASN A 85 18.02 -14.60 -11.35
CA ASN A 85 17.92 -15.30 -12.64
C ASN A 85 18.75 -14.65 -13.76
N HIS A 86 19.42 -13.52 -13.49
CA HIS A 86 20.52 -13.02 -14.30
C HIS A 86 21.77 -13.91 -14.14
N ILE A 87 21.67 -15.14 -14.66
CA ILE A 87 22.59 -16.24 -14.40
C ILE A 87 24.02 -16.06 -14.93
N TRP A 88 24.28 -15.01 -15.70
CA TRP A 88 25.57 -14.74 -16.33
C TRP A 88 26.47 -13.90 -15.44
N LEU A 89 25.90 -13.09 -14.55
CA LEU A 89 26.67 -12.21 -13.67
C LEU A 89 25.83 -11.73 -12.49
N SER A 90 26.46 -11.57 -11.33
CA SER A 90 25.85 -10.93 -10.17
C SER A 90 26.88 -10.15 -9.37
N ASP A 91 26.45 -9.11 -8.67
CA ASP A 91 27.21 -8.39 -7.66
C ASP A 91 27.10 -9.14 -6.34
N ALA A 92 28.23 -9.46 -5.72
CA ALA A 92 28.25 -10.28 -4.52
C ALA A 92 27.51 -9.63 -3.34
N THR A 93 27.52 -8.30 -3.25
CA THR A 93 26.83 -7.58 -2.16
C THR A 93 25.33 -7.63 -2.37
N GLN A 94 24.86 -7.30 -3.57
CA GLN A 94 23.43 -7.36 -3.91
C GLN A 94 22.89 -8.79 -3.81
N LEU A 95 23.63 -9.80 -4.29
CA LEU A 95 23.24 -11.20 -4.19
C LEU A 95 23.09 -11.65 -2.74
N ASN A 96 24.02 -11.28 -1.86
CA ASN A 96 23.93 -11.61 -0.44
C ASN A 96 22.71 -10.93 0.22
N SER A 97 22.45 -9.66 -0.10
CA SER A 97 21.26 -8.95 0.40
C SER A 97 19.97 -9.61 -0.10
N LEU A 98 19.89 -9.96 -1.38
CA LEU A 98 18.75 -10.66 -1.97
C LEU A 98 18.49 -12.01 -1.31
N ILE A 99 19.54 -12.82 -1.15
CA ILE A 99 19.46 -14.13 -0.46
C ILE A 99 18.96 -13.93 0.98
N SER A 100 19.51 -12.95 1.70
CA SER A 100 19.16 -12.69 3.10
C SER A 100 17.70 -12.26 3.22
N ALA A 101 17.28 -11.24 2.46
CA ALA A 101 15.92 -10.71 2.49
C ALA A 101 14.89 -11.78 2.10
N THR A 102 15.17 -12.56 1.06
CA THR A 102 14.28 -13.64 0.60
C THR A 102 14.17 -14.74 1.65
N ASN A 103 15.28 -15.24 2.21
CA ASN A 103 15.25 -16.32 3.20
C ASN A 103 14.59 -15.89 4.52
N GLU A 104 14.78 -14.63 4.92
CA GLU A 104 14.11 -14.08 6.10
C GLU A 104 12.60 -13.99 5.88
N ALA A 105 12.15 -13.48 4.73
CA ALA A 105 10.72 -13.46 4.35
C ALA A 105 10.12 -14.89 4.31
N VAL A 106 10.83 -15.85 3.71
CA VAL A 106 10.42 -17.26 3.68
C VAL A 106 10.19 -17.82 5.08
N THR A 107 11.14 -17.55 5.99
CA THR A 107 11.07 -18.02 7.38
C THR A 107 9.95 -17.31 8.14
N ARG A 108 9.87 -15.98 8.03
CA ARG A 108 8.91 -15.13 8.73
C ARG A 108 7.47 -15.47 8.34
N PHE A 109 7.21 -15.65 7.06
CA PHE A 109 5.87 -15.90 6.53
C PHE A 109 5.53 -17.39 6.35
N GLY A 110 6.42 -18.28 6.77
CA GLY A 110 6.16 -19.72 6.82
C GLY A 110 6.07 -20.42 5.46
N PHE A 111 6.78 -19.92 4.44
CA PHE A 111 6.83 -20.57 3.13
C PHE A 111 7.68 -21.85 3.17
N ASN A 112 7.37 -22.81 2.29
CA ASN A 112 8.19 -24.01 2.13
C ASN A 112 9.54 -23.65 1.50
N PRO A 113 10.69 -23.75 2.19
CA PRO A 113 11.97 -23.32 1.63
C PRO A 113 12.41 -24.17 0.43
N ASN A 114 11.84 -25.37 0.23
CA ASN A 114 12.23 -26.27 -0.86
C ASN A 114 11.76 -25.82 -2.25
N ILE A 115 10.89 -24.80 -2.34
CA ILE A 115 10.47 -24.23 -3.62
C ILE A 115 11.27 -22.98 -4.01
N PHE A 116 12.22 -22.54 -3.17
CA PHE A 116 13.02 -21.33 -3.36
C PHE A 116 14.41 -21.68 -3.92
N TYR A 117 14.76 -21.09 -5.06
CA TYR A 117 15.96 -21.41 -5.81
C TYR A 117 16.77 -20.16 -6.14
N ASN A 118 18.04 -20.16 -5.73
CA ASN A 118 19.02 -19.19 -6.19
C ASN A 118 19.60 -19.64 -7.56
N CYS A 119 19.30 -18.90 -8.61
CA CYS A 119 19.74 -19.18 -9.98
C CYS A 119 21.26 -19.03 -10.20
N MET A 120 21.96 -18.36 -9.29
CA MET A 120 23.43 -18.26 -9.31
C MET A 120 24.13 -19.56 -8.85
N ASN A 121 23.39 -20.59 -8.45
CA ASN A 121 23.96 -21.91 -8.20
C ASN A 121 24.70 -22.45 -9.45
N ALA A 122 25.84 -23.11 -9.23
CA ALA A 122 26.64 -23.70 -10.29
C ALA A 122 25.87 -24.76 -11.08
N ASN A 123 25.00 -25.54 -10.41
CA ASN A 123 24.11 -26.50 -11.07
C ASN A 123 22.67 -25.95 -11.10
N LYS A 124 22.18 -25.62 -12.29
CA LYS A 124 20.85 -25.05 -12.52
C LYS A 124 19.78 -26.09 -12.89
N ASP A 125 20.19 -27.32 -13.21
CA ASP A 125 19.24 -28.38 -13.60
C ASP A 125 18.14 -28.63 -12.57
N PRO A 126 18.40 -28.65 -11.24
CA PRO A 126 17.33 -28.82 -10.26
C PRO A 126 16.25 -27.73 -10.35
N ILE A 127 16.65 -26.50 -10.65
CA ILE A 127 15.76 -25.34 -10.76
C ILE A 127 14.86 -25.50 -11.99
N TYR A 128 15.48 -25.74 -13.14
CA TYR A 128 14.77 -25.96 -14.40
C TYR A 128 13.83 -27.17 -14.35
N ASN A 129 14.28 -28.25 -13.69
CA ASN A 129 13.50 -29.46 -13.54
C ASN A 129 12.32 -29.27 -12.60
N HIS A 130 12.47 -28.50 -11.52
CA HIS A 130 11.35 -28.20 -10.62
C HIS A 130 10.27 -27.39 -11.33
N LEU A 131 10.62 -26.29 -12.02
CA LEU A 131 9.64 -25.51 -12.78
C LEU A 131 9.01 -26.33 -13.92
N ARG A 132 9.80 -27.19 -14.59
CA ARG A 132 9.28 -28.17 -15.58
C ARG A 132 8.20 -29.07 -14.95
N ASP A 133 8.45 -29.63 -13.78
CA ASP A 133 7.50 -30.54 -13.12
C ASP A 133 6.21 -29.82 -12.74
N GLU A 134 6.33 -28.57 -12.27
CA GLU A 134 5.19 -27.70 -12.03
C GLU A 134 4.39 -27.40 -13.32
N ILE A 135 5.07 -27.17 -14.44
CA ILE A 135 4.43 -27.02 -15.76
C ILE A 135 3.67 -28.30 -16.14
N LEU A 136 4.30 -29.47 -16.02
CA LEU A 136 3.72 -30.78 -16.40
C LEU A 136 2.52 -31.18 -15.53
N ALA A 137 2.47 -30.71 -14.28
CA ALA A 137 1.34 -30.89 -13.37
C ALA A 137 0.10 -30.07 -13.75
N SER A 138 0.22 -29.12 -14.69
CA SER A 138 -0.84 -28.17 -15.02
C SER A 138 -2.03 -28.84 -15.75
N THR A 139 -3.23 -28.35 -15.43
CA THR A 139 -4.50 -28.80 -16.02
C THR A 139 -5.47 -27.62 -16.17
N ALA A 140 -6.60 -27.81 -16.87
CA ALA A 140 -7.62 -26.77 -17.02
C ALA A 140 -8.21 -26.27 -15.69
N SER A 141 -8.27 -27.12 -14.66
CA SER A 141 -8.78 -26.79 -13.31
C SER A 141 -7.68 -26.37 -12.34
N ASN A 142 -6.42 -26.59 -12.68
CA ASN A 142 -5.25 -26.23 -11.89
C ASN A 142 -4.12 -25.74 -12.81
N PRO A 143 -4.30 -24.58 -13.48
CA PRO A 143 -3.29 -24.03 -14.37
C PRO A 143 -2.10 -23.48 -13.58
N LEU A 144 -1.02 -23.15 -14.28
CA LEU A 144 0.16 -22.50 -13.72
C LEU A 144 0.34 -21.11 -14.34
N THR A 145 0.42 -20.10 -13.50
CA THR A 145 0.91 -18.77 -13.88
C THR A 145 2.36 -18.62 -13.44
N ILE A 146 3.22 -18.14 -14.33
CA ILE A 146 4.62 -17.83 -14.07
C ILE A 146 4.79 -16.31 -14.20
N CYS A 147 5.09 -15.60 -13.12
CA CYS A 147 5.49 -14.20 -13.16
C CYS A 147 7.00 -14.13 -13.46
N GLY A 148 7.37 -13.47 -14.57
CA GLY A 148 8.75 -13.30 -15.02
C GLY A 148 9.20 -11.84 -14.93
N ALA A 149 9.95 -11.53 -13.88
CA ALA A 149 10.66 -10.29 -13.63
C ALA A 149 12.09 -10.42 -14.19
N GLY A 150 12.40 -9.72 -15.27
CA GLY A 150 13.73 -9.79 -15.91
C GLY A 150 13.96 -10.97 -16.86
N PRO A 151 15.19 -11.52 -16.96
CA PRO A 151 15.56 -12.51 -17.98
C PRO A 151 14.63 -13.72 -18.05
N MET A 152 14.24 -14.10 -19.27
CA MET A 152 13.31 -15.22 -19.51
C MET A 152 14.02 -16.57 -19.65
N HIS A 153 15.34 -16.62 -19.49
CA HIS A 153 16.12 -17.81 -19.85
C HIS A 153 15.81 -19.02 -18.97
N THR A 154 15.66 -18.83 -17.67
CA THR A 154 15.36 -19.93 -16.74
C THR A 154 13.96 -20.50 -17.00
N ILE A 155 12.98 -19.63 -17.23
CA ILE A 155 11.61 -19.99 -17.65
C ILE A 155 11.64 -20.75 -18.98
N TYR A 156 12.36 -20.24 -20.00
CA TYR A 156 12.51 -20.90 -21.30
C TYR A 156 13.10 -22.31 -21.16
N GLN A 157 14.12 -22.47 -20.30
CA GLN A 157 14.77 -23.76 -20.05
C GLN A 157 13.82 -24.78 -19.42
N ALA A 158 12.90 -24.35 -18.55
CA ALA A 158 11.86 -25.20 -17.99
C ALA A 158 10.77 -25.55 -19.02
N LEU A 159 10.30 -24.57 -19.80
CA LEU A 159 9.33 -24.75 -20.89
C LEU A 159 9.85 -25.72 -21.96
N SER A 160 11.10 -25.56 -22.38
CA SER A 160 11.76 -26.45 -23.36
C SER A 160 11.76 -27.90 -22.90
N ARG A 161 12.14 -28.14 -21.63
CA ARG A 161 12.12 -29.48 -21.03
C ARG A 161 10.69 -30.04 -20.93
N ALA A 162 9.72 -29.22 -20.54
CA ALA A 162 8.33 -29.66 -20.43
C ALA A 162 7.73 -29.97 -21.80
N ASN A 163 7.99 -29.13 -22.80
CA ASN A 163 7.58 -29.32 -24.20
C ASN A 163 8.12 -30.62 -24.79
N ALA A 164 9.36 -30.97 -24.47
CA ALA A 164 9.97 -32.23 -24.89
C ALA A 164 9.31 -33.47 -24.28
N GLN A 165 8.66 -33.32 -23.12
CA GLN A 165 8.01 -34.42 -22.40
C GLN A 165 6.51 -34.53 -22.67
N ASP A 166 5.77 -33.43 -22.58
CA ASP A 166 4.34 -33.37 -22.89
C ASP A 166 3.94 -31.94 -23.32
N PRO A 167 3.95 -31.65 -24.64
CA PRO A 167 3.61 -30.32 -25.16
C PRO A 167 2.15 -29.94 -24.88
N SER A 168 1.27 -30.91 -24.62
CA SER A 168 -0.16 -30.63 -24.35
C SER A 168 -0.38 -29.89 -23.04
N LYS A 169 0.62 -29.90 -22.13
CA LYS A 169 0.55 -29.20 -20.84
C LYS A 169 0.70 -27.70 -20.96
N LEU A 170 1.41 -27.23 -21.99
CA LEU A 170 1.72 -25.81 -22.17
C LEU A 170 0.47 -24.94 -22.36
N GLN A 171 -0.63 -25.50 -22.87
CA GLN A 171 -1.91 -24.79 -23.01
C GLN A 171 -2.53 -24.32 -21.68
N TYR A 172 -2.05 -24.86 -20.55
CA TYR A 172 -2.47 -24.51 -19.20
C TYR A 172 -1.47 -23.63 -18.47
N VAL A 173 -0.44 -23.14 -19.18
CA VAL A 173 0.59 -22.25 -18.64
C VAL A 173 0.36 -20.83 -19.14
N THR A 174 0.44 -19.88 -18.22
CA THR A 174 0.49 -18.45 -18.52
C THR A 174 1.80 -17.88 -18.02
N VAL A 175 2.49 -17.07 -18.82
CA VAL A 175 3.61 -16.23 -18.36
C VAL A 175 3.14 -14.78 -18.33
N ILE A 176 3.27 -14.14 -17.17
CA ILE A 176 2.99 -12.72 -16.94
C ILE A 176 4.31 -12.00 -16.81
N SER A 177 4.49 -10.91 -17.54
CA SER A 177 5.62 -9.99 -17.35
C SER A 177 5.18 -8.55 -17.49
N HIS A 178 5.95 -7.63 -16.93
CA HIS A 178 5.80 -6.19 -17.17
C HIS A 178 7.01 -5.59 -17.92
N SER A 179 7.98 -6.44 -18.33
CA SER A 179 9.17 -6.03 -19.08
C SER A 179 8.95 -6.34 -20.56
N PRO A 180 8.66 -5.33 -21.40
CA PRO A 180 8.38 -5.58 -22.81
C PRO A 180 9.65 -5.70 -23.67
N LYS A 181 9.43 -6.21 -24.89
CA LYS A 181 10.24 -6.16 -26.12
C LYS A 181 11.74 -6.54 -26.10
N THR A 182 12.10 -7.38 -27.08
CA THR A 182 13.49 -7.58 -27.55
C THR A 182 13.96 -6.41 -28.45
N GLY A 183 15.12 -5.83 -28.17
CA GLY A 183 15.69 -4.64 -28.81
C GLY A 183 15.49 -3.34 -28.03
N ASP A 184 14.96 -3.41 -26.81
CA ASP A 184 14.93 -2.30 -25.86
C ASP A 184 16.08 -2.47 -24.87
N LEU A 185 17.13 -1.67 -25.04
CA LEU A 185 18.32 -1.67 -24.18
C LEU A 185 18.03 -1.21 -22.73
N SER A 186 16.78 -1.01 -22.35
CA SER A 186 16.33 -0.75 -20.98
C SER A 186 15.45 -1.86 -20.39
N SER A 187 15.17 -2.93 -21.15
CA SER A 187 14.31 -4.05 -20.76
C SER A 187 15.07 -5.13 -19.98
N ASN A 188 14.56 -5.45 -18.78
CA ASN A 188 15.16 -6.48 -17.92
C ASN A 188 15.13 -7.87 -18.57
N ASN A 189 14.20 -8.14 -19.50
CA ASN A 189 14.12 -9.38 -20.27
C ASN A 189 15.39 -9.66 -21.09
N GLU A 190 16.11 -8.63 -21.53
CA GLU A 190 17.27 -8.76 -22.41
C GLU A 190 18.62 -8.74 -21.71
N HIS A 191 18.67 -8.69 -20.38
CA HIS A 191 19.94 -8.52 -19.64
C HIS A 191 20.99 -9.60 -19.98
N GLY A 192 20.58 -10.78 -20.47
CA GLY A 192 21.53 -11.78 -20.96
C GLY A 192 22.12 -11.54 -22.36
N LEU A 193 21.46 -10.75 -23.22
CA LEU A 193 21.84 -10.60 -24.64
C LEU A 193 22.84 -9.48 -24.91
N TYR A 194 22.86 -8.46 -24.06
CA TYR A 194 23.64 -7.23 -24.28
C TYR A 194 24.27 -6.75 -22.97
N ASP A 195 25.48 -6.20 -23.07
CA ASP A 195 26.05 -5.46 -21.96
C ASP A 195 25.23 -4.17 -21.78
N HIS A 196 24.54 -4.04 -20.66
CA HIS A 196 23.53 -3.00 -20.45
C HIS A 196 24.14 -1.64 -20.07
N ALA A 197 23.55 -0.54 -20.58
CA ALA A 197 24.05 0.82 -20.32
C ALA A 197 23.84 1.32 -18.88
N LYS A 198 22.94 0.68 -18.10
CA LYS A 198 22.70 1.01 -16.68
C LYS A 198 23.54 0.18 -15.71
N ALA A 199 24.42 -0.70 -16.20
CA ALA A 199 25.20 -1.53 -15.32
C ALA A 199 26.16 -0.70 -14.43
N PRO A 200 26.36 -1.08 -13.16
CA PRO A 200 27.20 -0.34 -12.23
C PRO A 200 28.66 -0.25 -12.68
N ASP A 201 29.11 -1.14 -13.57
CA ASP A 201 30.42 -1.08 -14.21
C ASP A 201 30.26 -1.01 -15.74
N PRO A 202 30.61 0.07 -16.44
CA PRO A 202 30.50 0.13 -17.90
C PRO A 202 31.60 -0.69 -18.64
N THR A 203 32.51 -1.36 -17.92
CA THR A 203 33.65 -2.09 -18.49
C THR A 203 33.52 -3.62 -18.50
N HIS A 204 32.52 -4.17 -17.81
CA HIS A 204 32.33 -5.62 -17.70
C HIS A 204 31.49 -6.17 -18.88
N THR A 205 31.69 -7.45 -19.22
CA THR A 205 30.96 -8.15 -20.27
C THR A 205 30.27 -9.40 -19.73
N HIS A 206 28.95 -9.51 -19.87
CA HIS A 206 28.16 -10.70 -19.50
C HIS A 206 27.26 -11.17 -20.64
N LYS A 207 27.36 -10.51 -21.81
CA LYS A 207 26.70 -10.89 -23.05
C LYS A 207 26.79 -12.39 -23.34
N ASN A 208 25.63 -13.03 -23.41
CA ASN A 208 25.45 -14.39 -23.87
C ASN A 208 24.49 -14.41 -25.08
N PRO A 209 24.99 -14.66 -26.31
CA PRO A 209 24.16 -14.69 -27.51
C PRO A 209 23.15 -15.84 -27.55
N THR A 210 23.19 -16.75 -26.57
CA THR A 210 22.23 -17.85 -26.40
C THR A 210 21.23 -17.60 -25.27
N ALA A 211 21.30 -16.44 -24.61
CA ALA A 211 20.25 -16.00 -23.69
C ALA A 211 18.90 -16.00 -24.40
N LYS A 212 17.84 -16.28 -23.65
CA LYS A 212 16.50 -16.50 -24.19
C LYS A 212 15.57 -15.42 -23.64
N VAL A 213 14.76 -14.88 -24.52
CA VAL A 213 13.90 -13.73 -24.26
C VAL A 213 12.43 -14.07 -24.46
N TRP A 214 11.56 -13.13 -24.11
CA TRP A 214 10.11 -13.21 -24.32
C TRP A 214 9.74 -13.67 -25.73
N ASP A 215 10.38 -13.10 -26.75
CA ASP A 215 10.07 -13.43 -28.16
C ASP A 215 10.46 -14.88 -28.51
N ASP A 216 11.50 -15.45 -27.90
CA ASP A 216 11.82 -16.87 -28.06
C ASP A 216 10.70 -17.75 -27.48
N ILE A 217 10.14 -17.38 -26.32
CA ILE A 217 9.01 -18.12 -25.71
C ILE A 217 7.79 -18.06 -26.62
N ALA A 218 7.46 -16.86 -27.13
CA ALA A 218 6.33 -16.67 -28.03
C ALA A 218 6.46 -17.49 -29.32
N ALA A 219 7.67 -17.57 -29.88
CA ALA A 219 7.96 -18.29 -31.11
C ALA A 219 7.98 -19.82 -30.91
N ASP A 220 8.68 -20.29 -29.87
CA ASP A 220 8.96 -21.72 -29.68
C ASP A 220 7.83 -22.45 -28.94
N PHE A 221 7.01 -21.73 -28.16
CA PHE A 221 5.95 -22.30 -27.33
C PHE A 221 4.60 -21.58 -27.53
N PRO A 222 4.02 -21.58 -28.75
CA PRO A 222 2.78 -20.84 -29.05
C PRO A 222 1.53 -21.31 -28.29
N SER A 223 1.61 -22.43 -27.57
CA SER A 223 0.53 -22.88 -26.67
C SER A 223 0.59 -22.22 -25.28
N VAL A 224 1.74 -21.67 -24.89
CA VAL A 224 1.88 -20.89 -23.66
C VAL A 224 1.19 -19.56 -23.85
N LYS A 225 0.41 -19.15 -22.86
CA LYS A 225 -0.27 -17.85 -22.88
C LYS A 225 0.69 -16.80 -22.37
N LEU A 226 0.83 -15.71 -23.11
CA LEU A 226 1.73 -14.61 -22.79
C LEU A 226 0.93 -13.36 -22.47
N VAL A 227 1.20 -12.76 -21.32
CA VAL A 227 0.52 -11.55 -20.85
C VAL A 227 1.57 -10.52 -20.47
N ILE A 228 1.60 -9.41 -21.19
CA ILE A 228 2.36 -8.24 -20.78
C ILE A 228 1.40 -7.30 -20.04
N ILE A 229 1.78 -6.89 -18.84
CA ILE A 229 1.09 -5.83 -18.09
C ILE A 229 1.89 -4.53 -18.17
N ARG A 230 1.26 -3.42 -17.77
CA ARG A 230 1.95 -2.12 -17.64
C ARG A 230 3.13 -2.24 -16.69
N GLY A 231 4.25 -1.58 -17.03
CA GLY A 231 5.39 -1.43 -16.13
C GLY A 231 4.98 -0.70 -14.85
N GLN A 232 5.37 -1.23 -13.70
CA GLN A 232 4.96 -0.74 -12.37
C GLN A 232 5.99 0.23 -11.76
N ASN A 233 6.74 0.86 -12.64
CA ASN A 233 7.81 1.80 -12.35
C ASN A 233 7.34 3.28 -12.41
N GLY A 234 6.03 3.49 -12.57
CA GLY A 234 5.42 4.79 -12.88
C GLY A 234 5.62 5.21 -14.35
N PRO A 235 4.84 6.19 -14.86
CA PRO A 235 4.84 6.62 -16.27
C PRO A 235 6.07 7.48 -16.67
N GLY A 236 7.20 7.32 -15.98
CA GLY A 236 8.22 8.35 -15.83
C GLY A 236 8.84 8.90 -17.12
N THR A 237 8.68 10.21 -17.35
CA THR A 237 9.64 11.03 -18.11
C THR A 237 10.19 12.20 -17.31
N THR A 238 9.50 12.64 -16.24
CA THR A 238 9.90 13.76 -15.38
C THR A 238 10.11 13.35 -13.92
N ALA A 239 10.86 14.17 -13.16
CA ALA A 239 11.07 13.94 -11.73
C ALA A 239 9.77 14.06 -10.90
N LEU A 240 8.78 14.83 -11.37
CA LEU A 240 7.48 14.94 -10.72
C LEU A 240 6.62 13.69 -10.92
N GLU A 241 6.67 13.07 -12.10
CA GLU A 241 5.96 11.81 -12.41
C GLU A 241 6.56 10.60 -11.67
N ARG A 242 7.88 10.60 -11.46
CA ARG A 242 8.55 9.57 -10.64
C ARG A 242 8.27 9.69 -9.13
N ASN A 243 7.62 10.77 -8.70
CA ASN A 243 7.32 11.05 -7.29
C ASN A 243 5.81 10.92 -7.00
N ALA A 244 5.03 10.24 -7.86
CA ALA A 244 3.58 10.14 -7.73
C ALA A 244 3.14 8.80 -7.10
N PRO A 245 2.09 8.75 -6.26
CA PRO A 245 1.71 7.59 -5.44
C PRO A 245 0.96 6.49 -6.17
N TYR A 246 0.96 6.50 -7.50
CA TYR A 246 0.04 5.70 -8.32
C TYR A 246 0.69 4.43 -8.85
N ASP A 247 1.77 3.97 -8.21
CA ASP A 247 2.50 2.76 -8.59
C ASP A 247 3.29 2.17 -7.40
N PHE A 248 3.88 0.99 -7.61
CA PHE A 248 4.76 0.31 -6.65
C PHE A 248 6.20 0.86 -6.58
N ARG A 249 6.41 2.02 -7.21
CA ARG A 249 7.64 2.78 -7.14
C ARG A 249 7.34 4.21 -6.75
N VAL A 250 7.76 4.59 -5.55
CA VAL A 250 7.47 5.90 -4.96
C VAL A 250 8.73 6.49 -4.33
N ALA A 251 8.88 7.81 -4.44
CA ALA A 251 9.97 8.52 -3.77
C ALA A 251 9.58 8.85 -2.32
N ASP A 252 10.53 8.77 -1.37
CA ASP A 252 10.33 9.02 0.06
C ASP A 252 9.71 10.39 0.41
N SER A 253 9.79 11.34 -0.52
CA SER A 253 9.06 12.62 -0.38
C SER A 253 7.54 12.43 -0.36
N TYR A 254 7.05 11.24 -0.68
CA TYR A 254 5.64 10.86 -0.69
C TYR A 254 5.34 9.92 0.48
N ASN A 255 4.18 10.08 1.10
CA ASN A 255 3.78 9.34 2.31
C ASN A 255 2.93 8.09 2.01
N ALA A 256 2.98 7.55 0.79
CA ALA A 256 2.04 6.52 0.32
C ALA A 256 2.25 5.17 1.02
N GLU A 257 3.48 4.91 1.44
CA GLU A 257 3.98 3.75 2.15
C GLU A 257 4.20 4.02 3.64
N GLN A 258 4.04 5.27 4.10
CA GLN A 258 4.27 5.65 5.50
C GLN A 258 3.36 4.88 6.46
N TRP A 259 2.19 4.44 6.01
CA TRP A 259 1.35 3.55 6.80
C TRP A 259 2.01 2.20 7.10
N MET A 260 2.96 1.75 6.28
CA MET A 260 3.75 0.54 6.52
C MET A 260 4.80 0.80 7.59
N GLU A 261 5.49 1.96 7.54
CA GLU A 261 6.39 2.42 8.60
C GLU A 261 5.67 2.48 9.95
N ASP A 262 4.50 3.13 9.97
CA ASP A 262 3.68 3.34 11.16
C ASP A 262 2.80 2.12 11.51
N SER A 263 2.95 1.00 10.80
CA SER A 263 2.08 -0.16 10.99
C SER A 263 2.31 -0.80 12.36
N THR A 264 1.20 -1.09 13.04
CA THR A 264 1.20 -1.94 14.26
C THR A 264 1.44 -3.41 13.95
N ASP A 265 1.36 -3.80 12.68
CA ASP A 265 1.69 -5.14 12.21
C ASP A 265 3.19 -5.25 11.94
N ASP A 266 3.88 -6.03 12.77
CA ASP A 266 5.33 -6.21 12.74
C ASP A 266 5.83 -6.78 11.41
N ASP A 267 5.02 -7.52 10.67
CA ASP A 267 5.38 -8.06 9.36
C ASP A 267 5.38 -6.98 8.29
N ILE A 268 4.37 -6.12 8.32
CA ILE A 268 4.25 -4.98 7.39
C ILE A 268 5.38 -3.99 7.63
N ARG A 269 5.65 -3.67 8.91
CA ARG A 269 6.73 -2.75 9.28
C ARG A 269 8.10 -3.31 8.92
N TRP A 270 8.34 -4.59 9.13
CA TRP A 270 9.58 -5.24 8.73
C TRP A 270 9.82 -5.19 7.21
N VAL A 271 8.77 -5.39 6.39
CA VAL A 271 8.90 -5.23 4.93
C VAL A 271 9.26 -3.80 4.56
N TRP A 272 8.67 -2.80 5.23
CA TRP A 272 9.04 -1.40 5.03
C TRP A 272 10.50 -1.13 5.42
N GLU A 273 10.96 -1.65 6.57
CA GLU A 273 12.36 -1.52 7.01
C GLU A 273 13.33 -2.12 5.98
N ASN A 274 12.98 -3.28 5.43
CA ASN A 274 13.77 -3.94 4.39
C ASN A 274 13.84 -3.08 3.11
N MET A 275 12.68 -2.62 2.62
CA MET A 275 12.57 -1.76 1.44
C MET A 275 13.37 -0.46 1.60
N ASN A 276 13.19 0.24 2.72
CA ASN A 276 13.90 1.48 3.03
C ASN A 276 15.43 1.26 3.14
N ALA A 277 15.87 0.13 3.71
CA ALA A 277 17.29 -0.22 3.80
C ALA A 277 17.94 -0.44 2.42
N VAL A 278 17.17 -0.95 1.44
CA VAL A 278 17.66 -1.16 0.07
C VAL A 278 17.74 0.17 -0.68
N HIS A 279 16.71 1.01 -0.58
CA HIS A 279 16.51 2.11 -1.51
C HIS A 279 16.85 3.49 -0.95
N GLY A 280 16.80 3.70 0.36
CA GLY A 280 16.80 5.04 0.93
C GLY A 280 15.62 5.80 0.37
N THR A 281 15.88 6.74 -0.56
CA THR A 281 14.95 7.79 -1.03
C THR A 281 13.94 7.40 -2.12
N LEU A 282 13.98 6.18 -2.64
CA LEU A 282 13.18 5.73 -3.79
C LEU A 282 12.74 4.29 -3.62
N ASN A 283 11.73 4.09 -2.78
CA ASN A 283 11.11 2.80 -2.53
C ASN A 283 10.57 2.19 -3.82
N ASP A 284 11.15 1.06 -4.23
CA ASP A 284 10.88 0.40 -5.49
C ASP A 284 10.63 -1.10 -5.25
N VAL A 285 9.38 -1.52 -5.44
CA VAL A 285 8.96 -2.93 -5.36
C VAL A 285 8.19 -3.31 -6.61
N SER A 286 8.50 -2.68 -7.74
CA SER A 286 7.70 -2.75 -8.96
C SER A 286 7.48 -4.19 -9.48
N ASP A 287 8.46 -5.07 -9.32
CA ASP A 287 8.40 -6.49 -9.72
C ASP A 287 7.34 -7.30 -8.95
N ALA A 288 6.98 -6.87 -7.73
CA ALA A 288 5.88 -7.46 -6.97
C ALA A 288 4.51 -7.21 -7.61
N GLY A 289 4.39 -6.20 -8.47
CA GLY A 289 3.11 -5.82 -9.02
C GLY A 289 2.54 -6.81 -10.05
N MET A 290 3.35 -7.72 -10.62
CA MET A 290 2.82 -8.84 -11.40
C MET A 290 2.03 -9.82 -10.50
N VAL A 291 2.52 -10.02 -9.28
CA VAL A 291 1.84 -10.83 -8.26
C VAL A 291 0.57 -10.12 -7.79
N TRP A 292 0.61 -8.79 -7.64
CA TRP A 292 -0.59 -7.97 -7.42
C TRP A 292 -1.65 -8.16 -8.51
N TYR A 293 -1.25 -8.05 -9.79
CA TYR A 293 -2.16 -8.28 -10.92
C TYR A 293 -2.79 -9.68 -10.87
N TRP A 294 -1.99 -10.69 -10.50
CA TRP A 294 -2.49 -12.05 -10.35
C TRP A 294 -3.45 -12.22 -9.17
N MET A 295 -3.17 -11.66 -8.00
CA MET A 295 -3.98 -11.83 -6.78
C MET A 295 -5.29 -11.03 -6.80
N THR A 296 -5.32 -9.92 -7.53
CA THR A 296 -6.52 -9.10 -7.72
C THR A 296 -7.35 -9.59 -8.91
N GLY A 297 -6.75 -10.45 -9.74
CA GLY A 297 -7.38 -10.99 -10.93
C GLY A 297 -7.62 -9.92 -11.98
N GLY A 298 -6.64 -9.05 -12.23
CA GLY A 298 -6.71 -8.11 -13.36
C GLY A 298 -6.16 -6.71 -13.12
N ASP A 299 -5.83 -6.30 -11.89
CA ASP A 299 -5.41 -4.93 -11.61
C ASP A 299 -3.95 -4.68 -12.01
N ALA A 300 -3.73 -4.02 -13.15
CA ALA A 300 -2.38 -3.69 -13.63
C ALA A 300 -1.82 -2.39 -13.02
N TYR A 301 -2.57 -1.72 -12.14
CA TYR A 301 -2.25 -0.42 -11.55
C TYR A 301 -2.22 -0.53 -10.01
N GLY A 302 -1.61 -1.59 -9.48
CA GLY A 302 -1.36 -1.71 -8.05
C GLY A 302 -0.47 -0.60 -7.52
N ASP A 303 -0.73 -0.18 -6.29
CA ASP A 303 0.06 0.84 -5.59
C ASP A 303 0.00 0.63 -4.07
N PHE A 304 0.75 1.44 -3.31
CA PHE A 304 0.79 1.35 -1.85
C PHE A 304 -0.54 1.75 -1.18
N VAL A 305 -1.36 2.61 -1.81
CA VAL A 305 -2.67 3.01 -1.27
C VAL A 305 -3.67 1.86 -1.41
N LYS A 306 -3.74 1.22 -2.57
CA LYS A 306 -4.55 0.03 -2.81
C LYS A 306 -4.08 -1.12 -1.92
N THR A 307 -2.77 -1.27 -1.73
CA THR A 307 -2.21 -2.26 -0.80
C THR A 307 -2.67 -2.02 0.63
N LYS A 308 -2.58 -0.77 1.11
CA LYS A 308 -3.11 -0.38 2.42
C LYS A 308 -4.57 -0.80 2.55
N VAL A 309 -5.40 -0.39 1.59
CA VAL A 309 -6.83 -0.69 1.59
C VAL A 309 -7.05 -2.20 1.64
N ALA A 310 -6.38 -2.98 0.79
CA ALA A 310 -6.56 -4.42 0.73
C ALA A 310 -6.11 -5.16 2.01
N LEU A 311 -5.15 -4.60 2.76
CA LEU A 311 -4.61 -5.21 3.99
C LEU A 311 -5.26 -4.72 5.28
N THR A 312 -5.77 -3.48 5.33
CA THR A 312 -6.22 -2.86 6.58
C THR A 312 -7.69 -2.47 6.57
N SER A 313 -8.38 -2.59 5.44
CA SER A 313 -9.77 -2.18 5.28
C SER A 313 -10.49 -3.02 4.23
N ASP A 314 -11.77 -2.75 4.06
CA ASP A 314 -12.56 -3.31 2.99
C ASP A 314 -12.77 -2.28 1.88
N TYR A 315 -12.69 -2.74 0.63
CA TYR A 315 -13.22 -1.98 -0.49
C TYR A 315 -14.72 -1.78 -0.32
N ILE A 316 -15.21 -0.55 -0.57
CA ILE A 316 -16.65 -0.28 -0.68
C ILE A 316 -17.23 -1.07 -1.86
N LEU A 317 -16.46 -1.11 -2.94
CA LEU A 317 -16.73 -1.91 -4.12
C LEU A 317 -15.41 -2.39 -4.71
N ASP A 318 -15.35 -3.66 -5.11
CA ASP A 318 -14.23 -4.21 -5.86
C ASP A 318 -14.82 -5.20 -6.87
N LEU A 319 -14.70 -4.90 -8.16
CA LEU A 319 -15.27 -5.68 -9.26
C LEU A 319 -14.25 -5.87 -10.37
N ASN A 320 -13.91 -7.13 -10.65
CA ASN A 320 -13.08 -7.55 -11.80
C ASN A 320 -13.86 -8.46 -12.78
N PHE A 321 -15.18 -8.60 -12.57
CA PHE A 321 -16.13 -9.37 -13.39
C PHE A 321 -15.80 -10.84 -13.73
N ASN A 322 -14.73 -11.41 -13.16
CA ASN A 322 -14.22 -12.73 -13.52
C ASN A 322 -15.13 -13.88 -13.10
N SER A 323 -15.97 -13.63 -12.11
CA SER A 323 -17.02 -14.56 -11.67
C SER A 323 -18.33 -14.46 -12.48
N ASP A 324 -18.50 -13.42 -13.30
CA ASP A 324 -19.74 -13.21 -14.06
C ASP A 324 -19.91 -14.19 -15.23
N THR A 325 -21.15 -14.35 -15.70
CA THR A 325 -21.47 -15.24 -16.82
C THR A 325 -21.28 -14.52 -18.15
N LEU A 326 -20.56 -15.15 -19.09
CA LEU A 326 -20.37 -14.57 -20.43
C LEU A 326 -21.71 -14.32 -21.13
N SER A 327 -21.78 -13.22 -21.88
CA SER A 327 -22.95 -12.80 -22.66
C SER A 327 -24.22 -12.53 -21.84
N SER A 328 -24.13 -12.48 -20.50
CA SER A 328 -25.21 -12.00 -19.65
C SER A 328 -25.01 -10.52 -19.31
N PRO A 329 -26.07 -9.81 -18.87
CA PRO A 329 -25.88 -8.54 -18.20
C PRO A 329 -24.99 -8.69 -16.95
N PRO A 330 -24.24 -7.65 -16.55
CA PRO A 330 -23.35 -7.72 -15.39
C PRO A 330 -24.13 -7.90 -14.08
N SER A 331 -23.66 -8.80 -13.21
CA SER A 331 -24.39 -9.18 -11.99
C SER A 331 -24.52 -8.03 -10.98
N GLY A 332 -25.74 -7.81 -10.49
CA GLY A 332 -26.03 -6.78 -9.49
C GLY A 332 -25.86 -5.34 -10.00
N TRP A 333 -25.95 -5.13 -11.32
CA TRP A 333 -26.10 -3.81 -11.95
C TRP A 333 -27.57 -3.54 -12.28
N VAL A 334 -27.94 -2.26 -12.29
CA VAL A 334 -29.29 -1.76 -12.54
C VAL A 334 -29.28 -0.72 -13.67
N ASP A 335 -30.46 -0.22 -14.06
CA ASP A 335 -30.63 0.77 -15.13
C ASP A 335 -29.89 0.42 -16.42
N ILE A 336 -29.93 -0.87 -16.78
CA ILE A 336 -29.26 -1.37 -17.97
C ILE A 336 -30.10 -1.01 -19.21
N THR A 337 -29.51 -0.23 -20.11
CA THR A 337 -30.12 0.16 -21.38
C THR A 337 -29.15 -0.14 -22.53
N GLY A 338 -29.69 -0.60 -23.66
CA GLY A 338 -28.89 -1.04 -24.81
C GLY A 338 -28.27 -2.42 -24.65
N ASP A 339 -27.28 -2.73 -25.49
CA ASP A 339 -26.53 -3.99 -25.46
C ASP A 339 -25.34 -3.88 -24.51
N VAL A 340 -25.58 -4.22 -23.24
CA VAL A 340 -24.57 -4.29 -22.19
C VAL A 340 -24.46 -5.71 -21.68
N THR A 341 -23.31 -6.34 -21.92
CA THR A 341 -23.07 -7.75 -21.59
C THR A 341 -21.68 -7.96 -21.04
N ILE A 342 -21.47 -9.08 -20.35
CA ILE A 342 -20.16 -9.55 -19.93
C ILE A 342 -19.46 -10.21 -21.12
N ALA A 343 -18.20 -9.84 -21.36
CA ALA A 343 -17.37 -10.40 -22.40
C ALA A 343 -16.00 -10.78 -21.84
N ASN A 344 -15.26 -11.62 -22.56
CA ASN A 344 -13.83 -11.74 -22.28
C ASN A 344 -13.15 -10.40 -22.54
N VAL A 345 -12.13 -10.07 -21.75
CA VAL A 345 -11.24 -8.95 -22.05
C VAL A 345 -10.73 -9.13 -23.50
N PRO A 346 -10.92 -8.13 -24.37
CA PRO A 346 -10.52 -8.24 -25.76
C PRO A 346 -8.99 -8.25 -25.86
N SER A 347 -8.51 -9.11 -26.76
CA SER A 347 -7.12 -9.14 -27.16
C SER A 347 -6.74 -7.86 -27.89
N VAL A 348 -5.75 -7.13 -27.39
CA VAL A 348 -5.09 -6.06 -28.13
C VAL A 348 -3.80 -6.63 -28.70
N SER A 349 -3.64 -6.65 -30.02
CA SER A 349 -2.39 -7.12 -30.64
C SER A 349 -1.20 -6.31 -30.13
N TYR A 350 -0.13 -6.98 -29.74
CA TYR A 350 1.15 -6.36 -29.43
C TYR A 350 1.62 -5.49 -30.61
N VAL A 351 1.88 -4.19 -30.38
CA VAL A 351 2.40 -3.28 -31.40
C VAL A 351 3.87 -2.95 -31.07
N PRO A 352 4.85 -3.44 -31.86
CA PRO A 352 6.29 -3.37 -31.54
C PRO A 352 6.95 -1.98 -31.46
N ALA A 353 6.20 -0.87 -31.45
CA ALA A 353 6.72 0.47 -31.74
C ALA A 353 6.26 1.61 -30.80
N VAL A 354 5.62 1.32 -29.66
CA VAL A 354 5.24 2.38 -28.70
C VAL A 354 5.53 1.92 -27.26
N PRO A 355 6.29 2.70 -26.45
CA PRO A 355 6.69 2.33 -25.08
C PRO A 355 5.55 1.99 -24.11
N ASP A 356 4.33 2.49 -24.38
CA ASP A 356 3.23 2.48 -23.41
C ASP A 356 2.07 1.53 -23.76
N LYS A 357 2.28 0.53 -24.63
CA LYS A 357 1.17 -0.32 -25.11
C LYS A 357 1.56 -1.78 -25.30
N ALA A 358 1.16 -2.62 -24.35
CA ALA A 358 0.47 -3.88 -24.64
C ALA A 358 -0.17 -4.41 -23.35
N MET A 359 -1.49 -4.61 -23.36
CA MET A 359 -2.07 -5.73 -22.63
C MET A 359 -2.54 -6.72 -23.69
N GLU A 360 -1.66 -7.65 -24.07
CA GLU A 360 -2.12 -8.87 -24.72
C GLU A 360 -2.84 -9.70 -23.67
N ASN A 361 -4.16 -9.49 -23.51
CA ASN A 361 -4.98 -10.42 -22.74
C ASN A 361 -5.81 -11.29 -23.69
N THR A 362 -5.13 -12.11 -24.48
CA THR A 362 -5.81 -13.02 -25.41
C THR A 362 -6.43 -14.23 -24.72
N HIS A 363 -6.04 -14.56 -23.47
CA HIS A 363 -6.33 -15.91 -22.96
C HIS A 363 -6.45 -16.07 -21.44
N PHE A 364 -6.48 -14.99 -20.66
CA PHE A 364 -6.90 -15.10 -19.27
C PHE A 364 -8.44 -15.32 -19.24
N LYS A 365 -8.99 -15.98 -18.20
CA LYS A 365 -10.45 -15.91 -17.93
C LYS A 365 -10.83 -14.53 -17.38
N ASP A 366 -10.19 -13.49 -17.90
CA ASP A 366 -10.45 -12.13 -17.54
C ASP A 366 -11.67 -11.65 -18.32
N LYS A 367 -12.63 -11.09 -17.62
CA LYS A 367 -13.91 -10.69 -18.14
C LYS A 367 -14.13 -9.24 -17.78
N CYS A 368 -14.83 -8.55 -18.65
CA CYS A 368 -15.15 -7.15 -18.49
C CYS A 368 -16.61 -6.91 -18.90
N ILE A 369 -17.11 -5.73 -18.58
CA ILE A 369 -18.35 -5.22 -19.18
C ILE A 369 -18.04 -4.78 -20.60
N LYS A 370 -18.84 -5.24 -21.56
CA LYS A 370 -18.88 -4.78 -22.94
C LYS A 370 -20.19 -4.03 -23.19
N ILE A 371 -20.07 -2.83 -23.70
CA ILE A 371 -21.17 -2.07 -24.29
C ILE A 371 -21.01 -2.09 -25.80
N ASN A 372 -21.97 -2.66 -26.52
CA ASN A 372 -22.00 -2.71 -27.98
C ASN A 372 -23.06 -1.74 -28.50
N ASP A 373 -22.70 -0.47 -28.66
CA ASP A 373 -23.66 0.55 -29.04
C ASP A 373 -23.84 0.60 -30.56
N THR A 374 -24.97 0.08 -31.03
CA THR A 374 -25.36 0.10 -32.44
C THR A 374 -26.53 1.04 -32.70
N THR A 375 -26.89 1.90 -31.75
CA THR A 375 -28.11 2.70 -31.78
C THR A 375 -27.81 4.20 -31.71
N SER A 376 -28.82 5.03 -31.96
CA SER A 376 -28.75 6.48 -31.73
C SER A 376 -29.23 6.88 -30.32
N SER A 377 -29.27 5.92 -29.39
CA SER A 377 -29.62 6.11 -27.99
C SER A 377 -28.43 5.73 -27.10
N SER A 378 -28.27 6.41 -25.97
CA SER A 378 -27.21 6.03 -25.01
C SER A 378 -27.47 4.64 -24.44
N CYS A 379 -26.43 3.81 -24.38
CA CYS A 379 -26.39 2.63 -23.53
C CYS A 379 -25.93 3.02 -22.12
N THR A 380 -26.46 2.35 -21.10
CA THR A 380 -26.10 2.61 -19.69
C THR A 380 -26.05 1.32 -18.89
N ALA A 381 -25.24 1.32 -17.85
CA ALA A 381 -25.34 0.39 -16.73
C ALA A 381 -24.93 1.11 -15.44
N THR A 382 -25.73 0.97 -14.38
CA THR A 382 -25.51 1.62 -13.09
C THR A 382 -25.19 0.61 -12.01
N LYS A 383 -24.13 0.88 -11.23
CA LYS A 383 -23.83 0.17 -9.99
C LYS A 383 -24.16 1.07 -8.80
N VAL A 384 -25.02 0.57 -7.93
CA VAL A 384 -25.33 1.18 -6.63
C VAL A 384 -24.40 0.61 -5.57
N PHE A 385 -23.86 1.46 -4.71
CA PHE A 385 -23.01 1.11 -3.58
C PHE A 385 -23.41 1.92 -2.34
N ALA A 386 -22.71 1.75 -1.22
CA ALA A 386 -23.03 2.47 0.00
C ALA A 386 -22.88 4.00 -0.16
N ASP A 387 -23.64 4.77 0.60
CA ASP A 387 -23.57 6.23 0.61
C ASP A 387 -22.18 6.73 1.04
N GLN A 388 -21.58 7.62 0.23
CA GLN A 388 -20.28 8.21 0.51
C GLN A 388 -20.43 9.61 1.09
N SER A 389 -20.20 9.71 2.40
CA SER A 389 -20.11 10.97 3.15
C SER A 389 -18.67 11.41 3.45
N ALA A 390 -17.69 10.52 3.26
CA ALA A 390 -16.27 10.75 3.48
C ALA A 390 -15.48 10.67 2.17
N ASP A 391 -14.17 10.94 2.24
CA ASP A 391 -13.27 10.81 1.10
C ASP A 391 -13.33 9.40 0.50
N PHE A 392 -13.37 9.33 -0.82
CA PHE A 392 -13.43 8.08 -1.56
C PHE A 392 -12.69 8.19 -2.89
N VAL A 393 -12.29 7.04 -3.41
CA VAL A 393 -11.62 6.87 -4.68
C VAL A 393 -12.54 6.07 -5.60
N VAL A 394 -12.58 6.44 -6.88
CA VAL A 394 -13.16 5.63 -7.95
C VAL A 394 -12.04 5.27 -8.91
N ASP A 395 -11.80 3.98 -9.09
CA ASP A 395 -10.69 3.42 -9.84
C ASP A 395 -11.25 2.42 -10.86
N TYR A 396 -10.95 2.56 -12.15
CA TYR A 396 -11.49 1.66 -13.18
C TYR A 396 -10.69 1.71 -14.47
N ASP A 397 -10.81 0.65 -15.25
CA ASP A 397 -10.28 0.58 -16.60
C ASP A 397 -11.38 0.77 -17.64
N PHE A 398 -11.05 1.41 -18.75
CA PHE A 398 -11.92 1.43 -19.93
C PHE A 398 -11.14 1.34 -21.23
N MET A 399 -11.80 0.84 -22.27
CA MET A 399 -11.28 0.80 -23.64
C MET A 399 -12.38 1.15 -24.63
N VAL A 400 -12.04 1.87 -25.69
CA VAL A 400 -12.97 2.25 -26.75
C VAL A 400 -12.48 1.77 -28.11
N SER A 401 -13.38 1.20 -28.91
CA SER A 401 -13.04 0.57 -30.18
C SER A 401 -13.02 1.50 -31.39
N THR A 402 -13.20 2.81 -31.19
CA THR A 402 -13.21 3.82 -32.27
C THR A 402 -12.16 4.90 -32.00
N ALA A 403 -11.69 5.57 -33.07
CA ALA A 403 -10.71 6.67 -32.96
C ALA A 403 -11.31 7.99 -32.44
N SER A 404 -12.64 8.11 -32.50
CA SER A 404 -13.41 9.21 -31.96
C SER A 404 -14.65 8.65 -31.27
N ALA A 405 -14.95 9.16 -30.08
CA ALA A 405 -16.03 8.65 -29.24
C ALA A 405 -16.56 9.78 -28.36
N ASP A 406 -17.86 9.99 -28.39
CA ASP A 406 -18.49 11.03 -27.58
C ASP A 406 -19.25 10.41 -26.41
N TYR A 407 -18.93 10.91 -25.22
CA TYR A 407 -19.56 10.62 -23.95
C TYR A 407 -19.53 9.15 -23.55
N VAL A 408 -18.43 8.44 -23.88
CA VAL A 408 -18.14 7.10 -23.39
C VAL A 408 -17.32 7.20 -22.11
N GLY A 409 -17.82 6.67 -20.98
CA GLY A 409 -17.09 6.72 -19.71
C GLY A 409 -18.00 6.61 -18.49
N ILE A 410 -17.61 7.25 -17.40
CA ILE A 410 -18.26 7.15 -16.08
C ILE A 410 -19.00 8.43 -15.68
N GLU A 411 -20.08 8.27 -14.92
CA GLU A 411 -20.71 9.31 -14.10
C GLU A 411 -20.61 8.90 -12.62
N VAL A 412 -19.97 9.74 -11.80
CA VAL A 412 -19.93 9.61 -10.34
C VAL A 412 -21.07 10.46 -9.77
N LYS A 413 -22.13 9.82 -9.29
CA LYS A 413 -23.41 10.51 -9.02
C LYS A 413 -24.15 10.00 -7.79
N ASN A 414 -25.18 10.75 -7.40
CA ASN A 414 -26.09 10.36 -6.33
C ASN A 414 -27.29 9.55 -6.88
N SER A 415 -28.20 9.17 -5.97
CA SER A 415 -29.41 8.42 -6.30
C SER A 415 -30.46 9.22 -7.08
N THR A 416 -30.40 10.55 -7.07
CA THR A 416 -31.30 11.43 -7.87
C THR A 416 -30.80 11.67 -9.29
N GLY A 417 -29.58 11.20 -9.62
CA GLY A 417 -28.98 11.33 -10.94
C GLY A 417 -28.06 12.54 -11.11
N ASP A 418 -27.83 13.32 -10.06
CA ASP A 418 -26.93 14.47 -10.10
C ASP A 418 -25.47 13.99 -9.99
N ALA A 419 -24.68 14.27 -11.03
CA ALA A 419 -23.27 13.89 -11.08
C ALA A 419 -22.38 14.94 -10.41
N ALA A 420 -21.54 14.49 -9.46
CA ALA A 420 -20.50 15.32 -8.88
C ALA A 420 -19.32 15.50 -9.84
N VAL A 421 -18.93 14.40 -10.52
CA VAL A 421 -17.86 14.37 -11.50
C VAL A 421 -18.23 13.40 -12.62
N MET A 422 -17.98 13.79 -13.87
CA MET A 422 -18.04 12.90 -15.03
C MET A 422 -16.68 12.86 -15.69
N VAL A 423 -16.21 11.66 -16.04
CA VAL A 423 -15.00 11.46 -16.84
C VAL A 423 -15.37 10.59 -18.04
N LYS A 424 -15.32 11.16 -19.24
CA LYS A 424 -15.79 10.53 -20.48
C LYS A 424 -14.96 10.97 -21.68
N THR A 425 -15.04 10.23 -22.77
CA THR A 425 -14.46 10.65 -24.04
C THR A 425 -15.24 11.81 -24.67
N VAL A 426 -14.57 12.71 -25.36
CA VAL A 426 -15.14 13.73 -26.27
C VAL A 426 -14.20 13.87 -27.46
N GLY A 427 -14.68 13.53 -28.66
CA GLY A 427 -13.83 13.36 -29.83
C GLY A 427 -12.74 12.29 -29.58
N SER A 428 -11.48 12.68 -29.67
CA SER A 428 -10.30 11.82 -29.42
C SER A 428 -9.72 11.95 -28.00
N ASN A 429 -10.37 12.70 -27.10
CA ASN A 429 -9.84 13.01 -25.77
C ASN A 429 -10.65 12.37 -24.66
N ILE A 430 -9.96 11.92 -23.61
CA ILE A 430 -10.53 11.77 -22.27
C ILE A 430 -10.77 13.18 -21.74
N SER A 431 -11.96 13.44 -21.21
CA SER A 431 -12.40 14.76 -20.76
C SER A 431 -13.16 14.64 -19.44
N TYR A 432 -13.21 15.72 -18.66
CA TYR A 432 -14.06 15.79 -17.47
C TYR A 432 -15.13 16.87 -17.58
N LYS A 433 -16.12 16.76 -16.68
CA LYS A 433 -17.12 17.80 -16.43
C LYS A 433 -17.64 17.73 -14.98
N THR A 434 -17.59 18.86 -14.27
CA THR A 434 -18.21 19.08 -12.95
C THR A 434 -19.27 20.20 -13.00
N GLY A 435 -19.56 20.72 -14.19
CA GLY A 435 -20.47 21.82 -14.48
C GLY A 435 -20.14 22.41 -15.86
N GLY A 436 -21.03 23.19 -16.46
CA GLY A 436 -20.71 23.91 -17.71
C GLY A 436 -20.32 23.02 -18.91
N SER A 437 -19.21 23.35 -19.57
CA SER A 437 -18.70 22.66 -20.77
C SER A 437 -17.74 21.52 -20.42
N TRP A 438 -17.53 20.60 -21.37
CA TRP A 438 -16.51 19.55 -21.26
C TRP A 438 -15.10 20.13 -21.38
N THR A 439 -14.18 19.68 -20.54
CA THR A 439 -12.76 20.08 -20.57
C THR A 439 -11.89 18.87 -20.91
N PRO A 440 -11.04 18.93 -21.96
CA PRO A 440 -10.14 17.85 -22.32
C PRO A 440 -9.04 17.67 -21.26
N ILE A 441 -8.68 16.42 -20.99
CA ILE A 441 -7.57 16.02 -20.11
C ILE A 441 -6.38 15.61 -20.97
N THR A 442 -6.53 14.51 -21.70
CA THR A 442 -5.49 13.89 -22.54
C THR A 442 -6.13 13.06 -23.65
N SER A 443 -5.39 12.75 -24.71
CA SER A 443 -5.86 11.89 -25.80
C SER A 443 -5.93 10.42 -25.37
N TYR A 444 -6.99 9.70 -25.74
CA TYR A 444 -7.00 8.24 -25.62
C TYR A 444 -6.52 7.57 -26.90
N THR A 445 -6.11 6.31 -26.80
CA THR A 445 -5.84 5.47 -27.97
C THR A 445 -6.96 4.45 -28.14
N GLN A 446 -7.52 4.38 -29.34
CA GLN A 446 -8.41 3.30 -29.76
C GLN A 446 -7.79 1.92 -29.47
N ASN A 447 -8.60 1.00 -28.96
CA ASN A 447 -8.19 -0.37 -28.61
C ASN A 447 -7.02 -0.42 -27.61
N LYS A 448 -6.82 0.60 -26.78
CA LYS A 448 -5.92 0.57 -25.62
C LYS A 448 -6.76 0.66 -24.36
N TRP A 449 -6.49 -0.22 -23.41
CA TRP A 449 -6.96 -0.04 -22.04
C TRP A 449 -6.34 1.22 -21.45
N HIS A 450 -7.20 2.02 -20.83
CA HIS A 450 -6.85 3.21 -20.08
C HIS A 450 -7.36 3.08 -18.66
N HIS A 451 -6.53 3.49 -17.71
CA HIS A 451 -6.87 3.44 -16.29
C HIS A 451 -7.19 4.84 -15.78
N ILE A 452 -8.31 4.96 -15.07
CA ILE A 452 -8.77 6.22 -14.50
C ILE A 452 -8.92 6.06 -13.00
N THR A 453 -8.27 6.94 -12.25
CA THR A 453 -8.49 7.08 -10.81
C THR A 453 -9.02 8.48 -10.51
N ILE A 454 -10.11 8.58 -9.77
CA ILE A 454 -10.73 9.82 -9.30
C ILE A 454 -10.65 9.82 -7.78
N TYR A 455 -9.76 10.65 -7.21
CA TYR A 455 -9.68 10.87 -5.76
C TYR A 455 -10.62 12.00 -5.38
N ALA A 456 -11.71 11.71 -4.66
CA ALA A 456 -12.67 12.70 -4.19
C ALA A 456 -12.45 13.02 -2.71
N ASN A 457 -12.07 14.28 -2.42
CA ASN A 457 -11.99 14.82 -1.08
C ASN A 457 -13.32 15.52 -0.72
N LYS A 458 -14.11 14.90 0.14
CA LYS A 458 -15.43 15.40 0.56
C LYS A 458 -15.31 16.59 1.50
N GLY A 459 -14.25 16.67 2.32
CA GLY A 459 -14.04 17.80 3.23
C GLY A 459 -13.85 19.15 2.53
N THR A 460 -13.13 19.14 1.41
CA THR A 460 -12.88 20.33 0.57
C THR A 460 -13.85 20.45 -0.61
N ASN A 461 -14.63 19.40 -0.88
CA ASN A 461 -15.47 19.23 -2.08
C ASN A 461 -14.68 19.33 -3.39
N LYS A 462 -13.51 18.69 -3.42
CA LYS A 462 -12.61 18.69 -4.57
C LYS A 462 -12.23 17.29 -5.01
N CYS A 463 -11.73 17.16 -6.23
CA CYS A 463 -11.20 15.91 -6.72
C CYS A 463 -9.92 16.08 -7.55
N SER A 464 -9.17 15.00 -7.65
CA SER A 464 -8.04 14.86 -8.57
C SER A 464 -8.30 13.67 -9.50
N ILE A 465 -7.87 13.79 -10.77
CA ILE A 465 -8.07 12.79 -11.81
C ILE A 465 -6.71 12.35 -12.34
N ILE A 466 -6.47 11.05 -12.27
CA ILE A 466 -5.29 10.37 -12.76
C ILE A 466 -5.68 9.55 -13.98
N VAL A 467 -4.87 9.61 -15.02
CA VAL A 467 -5.02 8.83 -16.25
C VAL A 467 -3.74 8.05 -16.48
N ASP A 468 -3.84 6.74 -16.63
CA ASP A 468 -2.71 5.83 -16.87
C ASP A 468 -1.56 6.01 -15.85
N GLY A 469 -1.92 6.28 -14.59
CA GLY A 469 -0.98 6.51 -13.47
C GLY A 469 -0.34 7.91 -13.46
N LYS A 470 -0.75 8.82 -14.34
CA LYS A 470 -0.30 10.21 -14.37
C LYS A 470 -1.38 11.14 -13.81
N LEU A 471 -1.01 11.99 -12.85
CA LEU A 471 -1.89 13.06 -12.36
C LEU A 471 -2.10 14.10 -13.47
N GLU A 472 -3.30 14.14 -14.04
CA GLU A 472 -3.61 15.06 -15.14
C GLU A 472 -4.49 16.23 -14.69
N VAL A 473 -5.30 16.05 -13.64
CA VAL A 473 -6.11 17.11 -13.05
C VAL A 473 -5.98 17.05 -11.54
N ASP A 474 -5.68 18.19 -10.92
CA ASP A 474 -5.54 18.26 -9.47
C ASP A 474 -6.43 19.36 -8.87
N ASN A 475 -6.94 19.11 -7.67
CA ASN A 475 -7.65 20.10 -6.85
C ASN A 475 -8.88 20.74 -7.55
N LEU A 476 -9.56 19.97 -8.40
CA LEU A 476 -10.74 20.38 -9.18
C LEU A 476 -11.98 20.45 -8.29
N ASP A 477 -12.74 21.55 -8.38
CA ASP A 477 -14.03 21.67 -7.69
C ASP A 477 -15.05 20.68 -8.26
N MET A 478 -15.60 19.84 -7.39
CA MET A 478 -16.70 18.94 -7.74
C MET A 478 -18.03 19.68 -7.81
N ALA A 479 -18.95 19.20 -8.64
CA ALA A 479 -20.31 19.73 -8.67
C ALA A 479 -20.96 19.57 -7.30
N THR A 480 -21.67 20.60 -6.84
CA THR A 480 -22.46 20.50 -5.61
C THR A 480 -23.64 19.57 -5.85
N VAL A 481 -23.68 18.47 -5.11
CA VAL A 481 -24.79 17.51 -5.12
C VAL A 481 -25.52 17.54 -3.78
N SER A 482 -26.85 17.45 -3.80
CA SER A 482 -27.71 17.57 -2.61
C SER A 482 -27.81 16.28 -1.78
N ASN A 483 -27.46 15.14 -2.38
CA ASN A 483 -27.52 13.81 -1.78
C ASN A 483 -26.13 13.14 -1.80
N PRO A 484 -25.86 12.18 -0.90
CA PRO A 484 -24.63 11.39 -0.93
C PRO A 484 -24.39 10.71 -2.28
N ILE A 485 -23.12 10.56 -2.64
CA ILE A 485 -22.71 9.81 -3.83
C ILE A 485 -22.82 8.33 -3.51
N ASN A 486 -23.54 7.59 -4.34
CA ASN A 486 -23.77 6.15 -4.16
C ASN A 486 -24.00 5.39 -5.47
N ASN A 487 -23.82 6.07 -6.61
CA ASN A 487 -24.04 5.52 -7.94
C ASN A 487 -22.85 5.79 -8.85
N ILE A 488 -22.41 4.73 -9.54
CA ILE A 488 -21.52 4.79 -10.70
C ILE A 488 -22.34 4.38 -11.91
N THR A 489 -22.34 5.17 -12.97
CA THR A 489 -22.92 4.77 -14.26
C THR A 489 -21.86 4.73 -15.35
N PHE A 490 -21.72 3.58 -16.00
CA PHE A 490 -21.06 3.48 -17.29
C PHE A 490 -22.05 3.85 -18.39
N LYS A 491 -21.60 4.68 -19.33
CA LYS A 491 -22.49 5.29 -20.32
C LYS A 491 -21.79 5.54 -21.64
N THR A 492 -22.54 5.45 -22.74
CA THR A 492 -22.20 5.96 -24.07
C THR A 492 -23.04 7.19 -24.43
N GLY A 493 -22.54 8.02 -25.36
CA GLY A 493 -23.29 9.17 -25.88
C GLY A 493 -24.36 8.78 -26.90
N THR A 494 -25.37 9.63 -27.08
CA THR A 494 -26.45 9.40 -28.07
C THR A 494 -25.98 9.43 -29.53
N THR A 495 -24.77 9.93 -29.78
CA THR A 495 -24.13 9.97 -31.11
C THR A 495 -23.06 8.90 -31.28
N TYR A 496 -22.72 8.17 -30.21
CA TYR A 496 -21.70 7.14 -30.25
C TYR A 496 -22.23 5.87 -30.90
N GLN A 497 -21.45 5.28 -31.81
CA GLN A 497 -21.73 3.97 -32.40
C GLN A 497 -20.40 3.21 -32.43
N GLY A 498 -20.29 2.15 -31.62
CA GLY A 498 -19.04 1.42 -31.42
C GLY A 498 -19.09 0.53 -30.20
N VAL A 499 -17.94 -0.05 -29.85
CA VAL A 499 -17.80 -0.93 -28.69
C VAL A 499 -16.95 -0.26 -27.63
N ALA A 500 -17.46 -0.24 -26.40
CA ALA A 500 -16.72 0.18 -25.21
C ALA A 500 -16.61 -0.99 -24.23
N TYR A 501 -15.50 -1.05 -23.51
CA TYR A 501 -15.24 -2.03 -22.47
C TYR A 501 -14.90 -1.33 -21.16
N PHE A 502 -15.30 -1.92 -20.03
CA PHE A 502 -15.03 -1.43 -18.68
C PHE A 502 -14.63 -2.58 -17.77
N ASP A 503 -13.59 -2.39 -16.98
CA ASP A 503 -13.05 -3.42 -16.08
C ASP A 503 -12.52 -2.84 -14.77
N ASN A 504 -12.19 -3.71 -13.81
CA ASN A 504 -11.49 -3.39 -12.56
C ASN A 504 -12.08 -2.22 -11.75
N LEU A 505 -13.42 -2.09 -11.70
CA LEU A 505 -14.07 -1.03 -10.95
C LEU A 505 -13.89 -1.23 -9.43
N LYS A 506 -13.13 -0.34 -8.81
CA LYS A 506 -12.95 -0.27 -7.37
C LYS A 506 -13.44 1.06 -6.82
N ILE A 507 -14.04 1.00 -5.64
CA ILE A 507 -14.41 2.15 -4.82
C ILE A 507 -13.89 1.89 -3.41
N PHE A 508 -13.11 2.81 -2.87
CA PHE A 508 -12.49 2.64 -1.57
C PHE A 508 -12.20 3.99 -0.91
N SER A 509 -12.04 3.99 0.41
CA SER A 509 -11.58 5.17 1.14
C SER A 509 -10.05 5.25 1.10
N PRO A 510 -9.47 6.40 0.70
CA PRO A 510 -8.01 6.55 0.66
C PRO A 510 -7.42 6.69 2.08
N SER A 511 -8.22 7.20 3.03
CA SER A 511 -7.89 7.28 4.45
C SER A 511 -8.47 6.10 5.21
N ALA A 512 -8.05 4.90 4.84
CA ALA A 512 -8.24 3.72 5.68
C ALA A 512 -7.29 3.81 6.89
N ALA A 513 -7.57 4.68 7.85
CA ALA A 513 -7.32 4.27 9.23
C ALA A 513 -8.42 3.25 9.55
N PRO A 514 -8.12 2.15 10.26
CA PRO A 514 -9.19 1.28 10.73
C PRO A 514 -10.21 2.18 11.47
N THR A 515 -11.50 1.97 11.19
CA THR A 515 -12.52 2.42 12.13
C THR A 515 -12.05 1.92 13.49
N PRO A 516 -11.93 2.75 14.55
CA PRO A 516 -11.57 2.24 15.85
C PRO A 516 -12.64 1.20 16.20
N THR A 517 -12.29 -0.07 16.02
CA THR A 517 -12.92 -1.14 16.75
C THR A 517 -12.79 -0.72 18.20
N PRO A 518 -13.86 -0.71 19.02
CA PRO A 518 -13.74 -0.34 20.42
C PRO A 518 -12.56 -1.10 20.96
N THR A 519 -11.51 -0.35 21.33
CA THR A 519 -10.28 -0.89 21.88
C THR A 519 -10.74 -1.90 22.93
N PRO A 520 -10.34 -3.19 22.88
CA PRO A 520 -10.43 -3.99 24.09
C PRO A 520 -9.71 -3.14 25.12
N SER A 521 -10.47 -2.65 26.11
CA SER A 521 -9.97 -1.80 27.19
C SER A 521 -8.59 -2.32 27.53
N PRO A 522 -7.52 -1.48 27.43
CA PRO A 522 -6.17 -1.96 27.59
C PRO A 522 -6.19 -2.82 28.85
N THR A 523 -5.77 -4.08 28.72
CA THR A 523 -5.51 -4.93 29.89
C THR A 523 -4.77 -4.01 30.85
N PRO A 524 -5.34 -3.68 32.02
CA PRO A 524 -4.81 -2.61 32.84
C PRO A 524 -3.37 -2.96 33.14
N THR A 525 -2.45 -2.26 32.47
CA THR A 525 -1.07 -2.16 32.93
C THR A 525 -1.20 -1.61 34.35
N PRO A 526 -0.56 -2.25 35.35
CA PRO A 526 -0.84 -2.01 36.75
C PRO A 526 -0.85 -0.51 37.03
N ALA A 527 -1.81 -0.06 37.85
CA ALA A 527 -1.87 1.31 38.35
C ALA A 527 -0.53 1.68 39.03
N GLY A 528 0.38 2.23 38.23
CA GLY A 528 1.59 2.87 38.69
C GLY A 528 1.25 4.29 39.12
N ASP A 529 1.93 4.78 40.15
CA ASP A 529 1.76 6.14 40.67
C ASP A 529 2.19 7.18 39.62
N TYR A 530 1.24 7.65 38.80
CA TYR A 530 1.46 8.77 37.90
C TYR A 530 1.78 10.03 38.71
N LEU A 531 2.90 10.67 38.37
CA LEU A 531 3.29 12.00 38.85
C LEU A 531 2.48 13.09 38.15
N ILE A 532 2.11 12.86 36.88
CA ILE A 532 1.15 13.65 36.09
C ILE A 532 0.36 12.66 35.22
N ASP A 533 -0.96 12.88 35.10
CA ASP A 533 -1.85 12.19 34.14
C ASP A 533 -2.97 13.17 33.72
N ASP A 534 -2.63 14.08 32.82
CA ASP A 534 -3.51 15.15 32.35
C ASP A 534 -3.92 14.93 30.89
N ASN A 535 -5.20 14.66 30.66
CA ASN A 535 -5.82 14.59 29.32
C ASN A 535 -6.76 15.76 29.00
N PHE A 536 -6.88 16.73 29.91
CA PHE A 536 -7.70 17.96 29.83
C PHE A 536 -9.21 17.81 29.48
N ASN A 537 -9.72 16.61 29.24
CA ASN A 537 -11.05 16.34 28.69
C ASN A 537 -12.20 16.83 29.59
N ASN A 538 -11.98 16.83 30.90
CA ASN A 538 -12.96 17.30 31.88
C ASN A 538 -12.89 18.82 32.15
N GLN A 539 -12.03 19.57 31.45
CA GLN A 539 -11.86 21.01 31.64
C GLN A 539 -12.71 21.82 30.64
N SER A 540 -13.04 23.05 31.03
CA SER A 540 -13.82 23.97 30.20
C SER A 540 -12.94 24.61 29.12
N ALA A 541 -13.34 24.54 27.85
CA ALA A 541 -12.62 25.23 26.79
C ALA A 541 -12.55 26.75 27.04
N GLY A 542 -11.39 27.33 26.77
CA GLY A 542 -11.08 28.74 27.03
C GLY A 542 -10.56 29.04 28.43
N SER A 543 -10.58 28.08 29.37
CA SER A 543 -9.98 28.28 30.69
C SER A 543 -8.45 28.09 30.67
N THR A 544 -7.78 28.65 31.66
CA THR A 544 -6.40 28.25 31.99
C THR A 544 -6.38 26.76 32.37
N PRO A 545 -5.40 25.96 31.89
CA PRO A 545 -5.30 24.55 32.24
C PRO A 545 -5.07 24.36 33.75
N THR A 546 -5.92 23.55 34.38
CA THR A 546 -5.90 23.35 35.83
C THR A 546 -4.59 22.68 36.27
N GLY A 547 -3.90 23.26 37.26
CA GLY A 547 -2.65 22.72 37.79
C GLY A 547 -1.38 23.10 37.00
N TRP A 548 -1.52 23.90 35.94
CA TRP A 548 -0.40 24.42 35.16
C TRP A 548 -0.17 25.90 35.46
N THR A 549 1.10 26.29 35.63
CA THR A 549 1.52 27.70 35.65
C THR A 549 1.77 28.15 34.22
N VAL A 550 0.97 29.10 33.72
CA VAL A 550 1.05 29.58 32.34
C VAL A 550 1.60 31.00 32.22
N SER A 551 2.31 31.29 31.14
CA SER A 551 2.70 32.63 30.70
C SER A 551 2.22 32.87 29.27
N GLY A 552 1.47 33.95 29.04
CA GLY A 552 0.88 34.31 27.76
C GLY A 552 -0.48 33.65 27.47
N ASP A 553 -0.89 33.61 26.20
CA ASP A 553 -2.21 33.08 25.79
C ASP A 553 -2.19 31.55 25.65
N VAL A 554 -2.27 30.87 26.79
CA VAL A 554 -2.36 29.40 26.89
C VAL A 554 -3.67 28.99 27.55
N LYS A 555 -4.50 28.23 26.82
CA LYS A 555 -5.87 27.86 27.24
C LYS A 555 -6.24 26.45 26.81
N VAL A 556 -7.19 25.83 27.50
CA VAL A 556 -7.82 24.56 27.07
C VAL A 556 -8.62 24.80 25.78
N ALA A 557 -8.54 23.89 24.81
CA ALA A 557 -9.19 24.01 23.50
C ALA A 557 -9.92 22.71 23.12
N ASN A 558 -11.02 22.83 22.38
CA ASN A 558 -11.77 21.69 21.84
C ASN A 558 -11.09 21.10 20.59
N ILE A 559 -9.81 20.78 20.70
CA ILE A 559 -9.01 20.16 19.64
C ILE A 559 -8.49 18.83 20.21
N PRO A 560 -8.69 17.70 19.51
CA PRO A 560 -9.35 17.57 18.22
C PRO A 560 -10.89 17.69 18.27
N SER A 561 -11.52 17.62 19.44
CA SER A 561 -12.99 17.68 19.56
C SER A 561 -13.49 18.31 20.86
N ALA A 562 -14.81 18.38 21.05
CA ALA A 562 -15.39 18.88 22.30
C ALA A 562 -15.26 17.88 23.46
N SER A 563 -15.14 16.58 23.16
CA SER A 563 -14.93 15.51 24.12
C SER A 563 -13.46 15.18 24.37
N ASP A 564 -12.60 15.53 23.41
CA ASP A 564 -11.16 15.29 23.42
C ASP A 564 -10.43 16.62 23.24
N LYS A 565 -9.88 17.16 24.33
CA LYS A 565 -9.43 18.54 24.48
C LYS A 565 -7.95 18.55 24.80
N SER A 566 -7.26 19.50 24.19
CA SER A 566 -5.85 19.77 24.44
C SER A 566 -5.64 21.12 25.14
N ILE A 567 -4.40 21.41 25.54
CA ILE A 567 -3.97 22.79 25.80
C ILE A 567 -3.49 23.42 24.48
N LYS A 568 -3.84 24.69 24.26
CA LYS A 568 -3.50 25.49 23.08
C LYS A 568 -2.63 26.66 23.49
N PHE A 569 -1.50 26.81 22.83
CA PHE A 569 -0.66 28.00 22.81
C PHE A 569 -1.03 28.84 21.59
N ASN A 570 -1.34 30.11 21.79
CA ASN A 570 -1.68 31.06 20.73
C ASN A 570 -0.66 32.21 20.70
N ASP A 571 0.46 31.99 20.04
CA ASP A 571 1.58 32.92 20.01
C ASP A 571 1.48 33.86 18.80
N THR A 572 1.04 35.09 19.03
CA THR A 572 0.77 36.06 17.96
C THR A 572 1.86 37.13 17.77
N ASP A 573 2.83 37.21 18.69
CA ASP A 573 3.75 38.34 18.78
C ASP A 573 5.23 37.96 18.97
N ALA A 574 5.59 36.71 18.70
CA ALA A 574 6.95 36.19 18.86
C ALA A 574 7.48 36.32 20.30
N SER A 575 6.56 36.32 21.27
CA SER A 575 6.90 36.22 22.68
C SER A 575 7.13 34.76 23.07
N THR A 576 7.63 34.48 24.26
CA THR A 576 7.78 33.10 24.76
C THR A 576 6.57 32.76 25.62
N LEU A 577 5.69 31.89 25.12
CA LEU A 577 4.61 31.32 25.91
C LEU A 577 5.10 30.07 26.62
N THR A 578 4.59 29.83 27.83
CA THR A 578 4.94 28.65 28.62
C THR A 578 3.72 28.06 29.33
N ALA A 579 3.73 26.74 29.49
CA ALA A 579 2.93 26.04 30.49
C ALA A 579 3.87 25.11 31.27
N VAL A 580 3.94 25.29 32.58
CA VAL A 580 4.83 24.56 33.49
C VAL A 580 4.02 23.81 34.53
N LYS A 581 4.34 22.54 34.76
CA LYS A 581 3.79 21.75 35.87
C LYS A 581 4.93 21.06 36.61
N GLY A 582 4.97 21.28 37.92
CA GLY A 582 5.92 20.62 38.82
C GLY A 582 5.37 19.27 39.30
N PHE A 583 6.28 18.37 39.63
CA PHE A 583 6.03 17.07 40.23
C PHE A 583 7.11 16.74 41.28
N ALA A 584 6.93 15.64 42.02
CA ALA A 584 7.89 15.22 43.03
C ALA A 584 9.27 14.95 42.40
N GLN A 585 10.35 15.29 43.10
CA GLN A 585 11.73 15.12 42.65
C GLN A 585 12.04 13.68 42.19
N GLN A 586 12.60 13.56 40.98
CA GLN A 586 13.11 12.30 40.43
C GLN A 586 14.63 12.33 40.30
N THR A 587 15.32 11.35 40.89
CA THR A 587 16.80 11.22 40.88
C THR A 587 17.27 9.95 40.13
N GLY A 588 16.37 9.25 39.45
CA GLY A 588 16.63 8.02 38.71
C GLY A 588 15.77 7.97 37.45
N ALA A 589 15.35 6.77 37.03
CA ALA A 589 14.54 6.60 35.84
C ALA A 589 13.17 7.30 35.94
N ILE A 590 12.78 8.00 34.88
CA ILE A 590 11.50 8.69 34.72
C ILE A 590 11.04 8.57 33.27
N THR A 591 9.75 8.31 33.08
CA THR A 591 9.11 8.29 31.76
C THR A 591 8.15 9.46 31.62
N VAL A 592 8.24 10.15 30.49
CA VAL A 592 7.34 11.26 30.11
C VAL A 592 6.67 10.90 28.79
N GLU A 593 5.35 11.00 28.72
CA GLU A 593 4.56 10.86 27.50
C GLU A 593 3.72 12.11 27.28
N TYR A 594 3.58 12.54 26.04
CA TYR A 594 2.64 13.58 25.64
C TYR A 594 2.38 13.53 24.14
N ASP A 595 1.21 13.99 23.72
CA ASP A 595 0.93 14.25 22.32
C ASP A 595 1.12 15.73 22.01
N PHE A 596 1.64 16.06 20.83
CA PHE A 596 1.71 17.45 20.38
C PHE A 596 1.39 17.61 18.90
N MET A 597 0.88 18.79 18.54
CA MET A 597 0.59 19.16 17.16
C MET A 597 0.87 20.65 16.92
N VAL A 598 1.42 20.96 15.75
CA VAL A 598 1.60 22.33 15.25
C VAL A 598 0.91 22.47 13.88
N PRO A 599 0.06 23.48 13.63
CA PRO A 599 -0.65 23.65 12.35
C PRO A 599 0.17 24.18 11.19
N ALA A 600 1.45 24.51 11.40
CA ALA A 600 2.35 25.05 10.39
C ALA A 600 3.78 24.58 10.65
N THR A 601 4.63 24.65 9.62
CA THR A 601 6.07 24.42 9.77
C THR A 601 6.70 25.60 10.52
N VAL A 602 7.10 25.34 11.75
CA VAL A 602 7.56 26.31 12.75
C VAL A 602 8.77 25.78 13.50
N ASP A 603 9.58 26.70 14.02
CA ASP A 603 10.75 26.37 14.83
C ASP A 603 10.51 26.73 16.30
N PHE A 604 11.08 25.92 17.19
CA PHE A 604 11.14 26.15 18.63
C PHE A 604 9.83 25.95 19.41
N ALA A 605 8.86 25.21 18.89
CA ALA A 605 7.75 24.68 19.68
C ALA A 605 8.11 23.31 20.27
N GLY A 606 7.86 23.06 21.56
CA GLY A 606 8.04 21.74 22.15
C GLY A 606 8.22 21.73 23.67
N LEU A 607 9.04 20.79 24.14
CA LEU A 607 9.20 20.40 25.54
C LEU A 607 10.59 20.77 26.11
N GLN A 608 10.60 21.10 27.39
CA GLN A 608 11.75 21.12 28.29
C GLN A 608 11.47 20.29 29.55
N LEU A 609 12.41 19.43 29.95
CA LEU A 609 12.45 18.82 31.29
C LEU A 609 13.52 19.54 32.10
N GLU A 610 13.14 20.07 33.26
CA GLU A 610 13.98 20.96 34.05
C GLU A 610 14.09 20.49 35.51
N ASP A 611 15.19 20.86 36.16
CA ASP A 611 15.34 20.74 37.61
C ASP A 611 14.53 21.82 38.35
N GLY A 612 14.46 21.73 39.68
CA GLY A 612 13.75 22.66 40.54
C GLY A 612 14.30 24.10 40.56
N SER A 613 15.47 24.34 39.96
CA SER A 613 16.07 25.67 39.78
C SER A 613 15.83 26.26 38.39
N GLY A 614 15.27 25.49 37.45
CA GLY A 614 15.04 25.87 36.06
C GLY A 614 16.18 25.50 35.10
N THR A 615 17.15 24.68 35.51
CA THR A 615 18.17 24.14 34.61
C THR A 615 17.56 23.09 33.70
N THR A 616 17.65 23.26 32.38
CA THR A 616 17.03 22.35 31.41
C THR A 616 17.90 21.13 31.08
N ALA A 617 17.49 19.98 31.60
CA ALA A 617 18.13 18.69 31.37
C ALA A 617 17.90 18.17 29.94
N ILE A 618 16.66 18.24 29.44
CA ILE A 618 16.27 17.72 28.13
C ILE A 618 15.49 18.79 27.36
N VAL A 619 15.78 18.94 26.08
CA VAL A 619 15.06 19.86 25.17
C VAL A 619 14.67 19.10 23.90
N LEU A 620 13.37 19.01 23.63
CA LEU A 620 12.83 18.54 22.36
C LEU A 620 11.99 19.66 21.75
N LYS A 621 12.30 20.10 20.52
CA LYS A 621 11.53 21.14 19.83
C LYS A 621 11.47 20.89 18.33
N THR A 622 10.53 21.55 17.67
CA THR A 622 10.50 21.62 16.21
C THR A 622 11.66 22.47 15.68
N ARG A 623 12.24 22.08 14.55
CA ARG A 623 13.29 22.83 13.85
C ARG A 623 13.38 22.44 12.37
N TYR A 624 13.29 23.39 11.44
CA TYR A 624 13.38 23.16 10.00
C TYR A 624 12.49 22.00 9.50
N GLY A 625 11.27 21.91 10.01
CA GLY A 625 10.34 20.80 9.69
C GLY A 625 10.65 19.46 10.35
N GLN A 626 11.53 19.44 11.34
CA GLN A 626 11.93 18.25 12.10
C GLN A 626 11.50 18.39 13.56
N ILE A 627 11.16 17.28 14.21
CA ILE A 627 11.24 17.11 15.66
C ILE A 627 12.72 16.86 15.94
N ALA A 628 13.30 17.66 16.81
CA ALA A 628 14.73 17.62 17.09
C ALA A 628 15.00 17.76 18.58
N TYR A 629 16.10 17.19 19.04
CA TYR A 629 16.60 17.41 20.39
C TYR A 629 17.86 18.27 20.40
N LYS A 630 18.10 18.95 21.51
CA LYS A 630 19.30 19.76 21.72
C LYS A 630 20.37 18.93 22.44
N LYS A 631 21.58 18.89 21.87
CA LYS A 631 22.75 18.22 22.43
C LYS A 631 23.45 19.10 23.48
N SER A 632 24.32 18.50 24.27
CA SER A 632 25.11 19.19 25.30
C SER A 632 26.04 20.29 24.76
N ASP A 633 26.45 20.19 23.49
CA ASP A 633 27.23 21.20 22.75
C ASP A 633 26.38 22.36 22.19
N ASP A 634 25.12 22.46 22.58
CA ASP A 634 24.10 23.40 22.11
C ASP A 634 23.66 23.26 20.65
N SER A 635 24.25 22.34 19.88
CA SER A 635 23.78 21.99 18.55
C SER A 635 22.57 21.06 18.60
N TRP A 636 21.91 20.89 17.46
CA TRP A 636 20.64 20.14 17.37
C TRP A 636 20.82 18.88 16.54
N ALA A 637 20.07 17.84 16.88
CA ALA A 637 20.00 16.59 16.14
C ALA A 637 18.53 16.28 15.84
N ASN A 638 18.27 15.88 14.59
CA ASN A 638 16.93 15.57 14.11
C ASN A 638 16.53 14.16 14.56
N LEU A 639 15.27 14.01 14.94
CA LEU A 639 14.67 12.73 15.30
C LEU A 639 13.76 12.22 14.19
N GLN A 640 12.85 13.07 13.71
CA GLN A 640 11.85 12.72 12.71
C GLN A 640 11.29 13.98 12.04
N ALA A 641 11.00 13.93 10.74
CA ALA A 641 10.27 15.01 10.07
C ALA A 641 8.83 15.09 10.57
N TYR A 642 8.26 16.28 10.67
CA TYR A 642 6.85 16.44 11.03
C TYR A 642 6.04 17.18 9.96
N ASN A 643 4.77 16.81 9.86
CA ASN A 643 3.79 17.45 9.01
C ASN A 643 2.90 18.39 9.82
N PRO A 644 2.60 19.60 9.32
CA PRO A 644 1.59 20.46 9.91
C PRO A 644 0.24 19.76 10.12
N ASN A 645 -0.47 20.09 11.19
CA ASN A 645 -1.78 19.51 11.56
C ASN A 645 -1.77 18.00 11.83
N THR A 646 -0.61 17.43 12.16
CA THR A 646 -0.47 16.03 12.57
C THR A 646 -0.15 15.95 14.05
N TRP A 647 -0.86 15.09 14.78
CA TRP A 647 -0.55 14.77 16.17
C TRP A 647 0.57 13.74 16.23
N TYR A 648 1.58 14.01 17.07
CA TYR A 648 2.69 13.11 17.34
C TYR A 648 2.72 12.74 18.81
N SER A 649 2.83 11.44 19.09
CA SER A 649 3.01 10.94 20.45
C SER A 649 4.49 10.84 20.77
N ILE A 650 4.92 11.54 21.82
CA ILE A 650 6.31 11.59 22.25
C ILE A 650 6.44 10.84 23.56
N ARG A 651 7.37 9.88 23.62
CA ARG A 651 7.78 9.22 24.86
C ARG A 651 9.26 9.47 25.10
N ILE A 652 9.60 9.89 26.30
CA ILE A 652 10.97 10.11 26.74
C ILE A 652 11.22 9.21 27.93
N GLU A 653 12.22 8.35 27.84
CA GLU A 653 12.70 7.53 28.94
C GLU A 653 14.04 8.10 29.39
N ALA A 654 14.07 8.82 30.51
CA ALA A 654 15.26 9.48 31.02
C ALA A 654 15.74 8.80 32.31
N ASP A 655 17.06 8.72 32.49
CA ASP A 655 17.67 8.29 33.74
C ASP A 655 18.67 9.35 34.21
N VAL A 656 18.32 10.00 35.33
CA VAL A 656 19.13 11.05 35.95
C VAL A 656 20.44 10.48 36.52
N SER A 657 20.47 9.20 36.90
CA SER A 657 21.68 8.59 37.48
C SER A 657 22.79 8.39 36.44
N THR A 658 22.44 8.35 35.16
CA THR A 658 23.37 8.21 34.03
C THR A 658 23.42 9.46 33.16
N ASP A 659 22.61 10.50 33.42
CA ASP A 659 22.42 11.69 32.59
C ASP A 659 22.11 11.35 31.11
N THR A 660 21.29 10.32 30.87
CA THR A 660 20.94 9.86 29.52
C THR A 660 19.44 9.69 29.34
N TYR A 661 18.96 9.79 28.10
CA TYR A 661 17.58 9.49 27.75
C TYR A 661 17.44 8.85 26.38
N SER A 662 16.34 8.13 26.18
CA SER A 662 15.85 7.71 24.88
C SER A 662 14.61 8.53 24.51
N VAL A 663 14.41 8.75 23.20
CA VAL A 663 13.21 9.41 22.66
C VAL A 663 12.53 8.48 21.69
N TYR A 664 11.23 8.33 21.87
CA TYR A 664 10.34 7.66 20.94
C TYR A 664 9.36 8.66 20.36
N VAL A 665 9.15 8.59 19.06
CA VAL A 665 8.12 9.34 18.34
C VAL A 665 7.17 8.34 17.73
N ASN A 666 5.89 8.44 18.06
CA ASN A 666 4.83 7.47 17.72
C ASN A 666 5.19 6.03 18.10
N GLY A 667 5.85 5.84 19.25
CA GLY A 667 6.27 4.53 19.74
C GLY A 667 7.58 4.00 19.16
N VAL A 668 8.15 4.63 18.12
CA VAL A 668 9.44 4.22 17.50
C VAL A 668 10.61 4.92 18.18
N GLU A 669 11.63 4.18 18.60
CA GLU A 669 12.86 4.77 19.18
C GLU A 669 13.62 5.57 18.11
N ARG A 670 13.67 6.90 18.24
CA ARG A 670 14.38 7.81 17.33
C ARG A 670 15.73 8.25 17.88
N ALA A 671 15.96 8.11 19.17
CA ALA A 671 17.25 8.30 19.81
C ALA A 671 17.37 7.37 21.02
N ASN A 672 18.53 6.72 21.16
CA ASN A 672 18.82 5.80 22.25
C ASN A 672 20.01 6.31 23.08
N GLY A 673 19.85 6.40 24.40
CA GLY A 673 20.95 6.68 25.33
C GLY A 673 21.68 8.00 25.09
N VAL A 674 20.97 9.03 24.61
CA VAL A 674 21.56 10.34 24.34
C VAL A 674 21.80 11.10 25.65
N ALA A 675 22.93 11.80 25.74
CA ALA A 675 23.28 12.58 26.93
C ALA A 675 22.33 13.78 27.12
N PHE A 676 22.07 14.15 28.37
CA PHE A 676 21.32 15.36 28.73
C PHE A 676 21.97 16.61 28.10
N ASN A 677 21.13 17.59 27.75
CA ASN A 677 21.58 18.92 27.33
C ASN A 677 22.41 19.59 28.44
N ARG A 678 22.00 19.43 29.70
CA ARG A 678 22.79 19.79 30.90
C ARG A 678 22.58 18.70 31.95
N ALA A 679 23.67 18.21 32.55
CA ALA A 679 23.59 17.30 33.68
C ALA A 679 22.86 17.96 34.87
N VAL A 680 21.99 17.22 35.54
CA VAL A 680 21.21 17.69 36.69
C VAL A 680 21.18 16.61 37.76
N SER A 681 21.06 16.99 39.05
CA SER A 681 20.91 15.99 40.13
C SER A 681 19.49 15.42 40.23
N SER A 682 18.54 16.05 39.55
CA SER A 682 17.13 15.69 39.55
C SER A 682 16.33 16.37 38.45
N ILE A 683 15.16 15.81 38.15
CA ILE A 683 14.12 16.42 37.33
C ILE A 683 12.86 16.59 38.20
N GLU A 684 12.28 17.79 38.21
CA GLU A 684 11.12 18.17 39.04
C GLU A 684 9.96 18.77 38.23
N GLN A 685 10.18 19.14 36.96
CA GLN A 685 9.17 19.88 36.22
C GLN A 685 9.20 19.61 34.71
N ILE A 686 8.01 19.63 34.13
CA ILE A 686 7.75 19.57 32.70
C ILE A 686 7.29 20.94 32.21
N LYS A 687 7.86 21.41 31.09
CA LYS A 687 7.55 22.71 30.52
C LYS A 687 7.34 22.61 29.01
N PHE A 688 6.16 23.02 28.58
CA PHE A 688 5.87 23.26 27.17
C PHE A 688 6.09 24.74 26.84
N THR A 689 6.72 25.03 25.71
CA THR A 689 7.11 26.40 25.37
C THR A 689 7.18 26.66 23.86
N THR A 690 6.76 27.88 23.48
CA THR A 690 7.04 28.48 22.17
C THR A 690 8.30 29.34 22.29
N GLY A 691 9.31 29.12 21.44
CA GLY A 691 10.58 29.86 21.51
C GLY A 691 10.43 31.34 21.19
N SER A 692 11.43 32.16 21.53
CA SER A 692 11.40 33.63 21.39
C SER A 692 11.34 34.19 19.95
N SER A 693 11.28 33.31 18.94
CA SER A 693 11.08 33.68 17.54
C SER A 693 9.91 32.92 16.91
N TYR A 694 9.16 32.17 17.71
CA TYR A 694 8.04 31.37 17.25
C TYR A 694 6.81 32.26 17.09
N THR A 695 6.05 32.09 16.02
CA THR A 695 4.68 32.61 15.91
C THR A 695 3.79 31.50 15.36
N GLY A 696 2.60 31.35 15.93
CA GLY A 696 1.66 30.32 15.50
C GLY A 696 0.92 29.63 16.64
N LEU A 697 0.42 28.43 16.32
CA LEU A 697 -0.36 27.61 17.23
C LEU A 697 0.40 26.33 17.59
N MET A 698 0.37 25.95 18.86
CA MET A 698 0.87 24.67 19.34
C MET A 698 -0.19 24.06 20.26
N TYR A 699 -0.43 22.76 20.08
CA TYR A 699 -1.37 21.99 20.90
C TYR A 699 -0.63 20.86 21.59
N VAL A 700 -0.98 20.59 22.84
CA VAL A 700 -0.43 19.50 23.66
C VAL A 700 -1.54 18.77 24.38
N ASP A 701 -1.47 17.44 24.40
CA ASP A 701 -2.48 16.58 25.03
C ASP A 701 -1.84 15.34 25.68
N ASN A 702 -2.65 14.57 26.43
CA ASN A 702 -2.30 13.27 27.01
C ASN A 702 -0.96 13.25 27.77
N VAL A 703 -0.73 14.26 28.60
CA VAL A 703 0.54 14.43 29.31
C VAL A 703 0.60 13.48 30.49
N LYS A 704 1.57 12.56 30.46
CA LYS A 704 1.83 11.62 31.55
C LYS A 704 3.28 11.70 31.99
N VAL A 705 3.49 11.59 33.29
CA VAL A 705 4.82 11.46 33.89
C VAL A 705 4.74 10.37 34.94
N TYR A 706 5.60 9.37 34.88
CA TYR A 706 5.58 8.24 35.81
C TYR A 706 6.96 7.60 35.95
N LYS A 707 7.11 6.77 36.98
CA LYS A 707 8.29 5.94 37.16
C LYS A 707 8.10 4.64 36.35
N PRO A 708 9.07 4.22 35.54
CA PRO A 708 8.98 2.97 34.78
C PRO A 708 8.92 1.73 35.66
#